data_AF-A0A946CIR6-F1
#
_entry.id   AF-A0A946CIR6-F1
#
_cell.length_a   1.000
_cell.length_b   1.000
_cell.length_c   1.000
_cell.angle_alpha   90.00
_cell.angle_beta   90.00
_cell.angle_gamma   90.00
#
_symmetry.space_group_name_H-M   'P 1'
#
loop_
_entity.id
_entity.type
_entity.pdbx_description
1 polymer ?
#
loop_
_entity_poly.entity_id
_entity_poly.type
_entity_poly.pdbx_seq_one_letter_code
_entity_poly.pdbx_strand_id
1 'polypeptide(L)'
;MLVSLITAEDPATRDRSLAEACVSLDTKGLLQECSALDAFRRTSENLYHRVRAIFFLQAIHRFHLPEKLPTSDTGSIPFDGYENLLGRHFEEAIEVFLRVQDREGPSDGICSALASAYHQLAFQTLADQVRKSVRTVRGNQWMFRMGHPADHPLRIRHELLEQDEHRFPILCERTPVRMDLTHSAWSDIFFLGMDFPQGARVVNVSVDLAVHGRDAEPKPPVEAYFRIIDEPVLKLTSIDLKATAIITSLADVFDFAKDYLGLLKAAIIASGIIPPGIEGSGKSLAELLNRLVGPNRGIEIISSVNDIPKGSRLAVSTNLLAALISACMRATGQTQSLTGELTENERRLVLARAILGEWIGGSGGGWQDSGGVWPGIKLIEGELAGETDPEHGISRGRLMPKHKVFNQEEIPNSARQALTDSLILVHGGMAQNVGPILEMVTEKYLLRSSEEWRARQEALDLLDQIVTALASGNIRELGRLTTENFRGPLQTIIPWATNHFTETLIDRVSKKFGEDFWGFWMLGGMSGGGMGFIVEPSRKQEALNIVHDIMIQTKRELENALPFAMDPVVYDFAINPHGTFGQIHRGDEALLPPPYYHLALADTLRTPPEKLSPTTRAELDQFARACRTNSTFSSSVESLFETLIPHVDNDANGDNSLSKLLAENGFDQRQHEEIRQDLFEGRIGLAQNRLPPTTLIKDVSPTDITDFTQSDFTKDLAIGEQALANGEVGVITLAAGAGSRWTQGAGVCKALHPFVRLGDRHRTFIETHLGKSRKRGHEAGSTIPHIFTTSYLTHQPTRQFLDTVKDYNYPGSLHLSQGRSVGLRMIPTVSDLRFAWEEMPQQILDEQQQKMRDSVRSALLNWAQSTGEATDYTNNLPLQCLHPVGHFYEVPNLLLNGTLADLLIDRPQLRTLMLHNIDTLGADVDPALLGHHLAGKTGLTFEVITRRLEDRGGGLASIEGRPRLLEGLAMPREEDEFTLSYYNSMTTWIDIDKLLGLFGLTRDDILARDEKKILAGIRKIASTLPTYITLKEVKKRWGHGQEDVFPVTQFEKLWGDLTTLPGIDSKFIVVPRSRGQQLKDPAQLDAWLRDGSADHIESLCEW
;
A
#
# COMPACT_ATOMS: atom_id res chain seq x y z
N MET A 1 36.36 -9.89 1.23
CA MET A 1 36.33 -8.70 0.34
C MET A 1 35.19 -7.76 0.72
N LEU A 2 33.95 -8.23 0.81
CA LEU A 2 32.77 -7.38 0.99
C LEU A 2 32.73 -6.61 2.32
N VAL A 3 33.26 -7.20 3.41
CA VAL A 3 33.43 -6.50 4.70
C VAL A 3 34.30 -5.24 4.57
N SER A 4 35.28 -5.24 3.65
CA SER A 4 36.12 -4.05 3.41
C SER A 4 35.33 -2.90 2.76
N LEU A 5 34.33 -3.19 1.92
CA LEU A 5 33.45 -2.17 1.34
C LEU A 5 32.59 -1.49 2.41
N ILE A 6 32.29 -2.21 3.49
CA ILE A 6 31.48 -1.72 4.61
C ILE A 6 32.31 -0.84 5.55
N THR A 7 33.54 -1.26 5.84
CA THR A 7 34.40 -0.65 6.87
C THR A 7 35.39 0.40 6.35
N ALA A 8 35.55 0.52 5.02
CA ALA A 8 36.46 1.48 4.43
C ALA A 8 36.05 2.94 4.73
N GLU A 9 37.02 3.75 5.15
CA GLU A 9 36.86 5.20 5.28
C GLU A 9 36.98 5.92 3.93
N ASP A 10 37.79 5.36 3.01
CA ASP A 10 37.99 5.87 1.65
C ASP A 10 36.70 5.75 0.82
N PRO A 11 36.11 6.88 0.35
CA PRO A 11 34.89 6.88 -0.46
C PRO A 11 35.00 6.02 -1.72
N ALA A 12 36.17 5.97 -2.38
CA ALA A 12 36.34 5.21 -3.61
C ALA A 12 36.15 3.70 -3.40
N THR A 13 36.51 3.20 -2.21
CA THR A 13 36.27 1.80 -1.81
C THR A 13 34.88 1.62 -1.20
N ARG A 14 34.47 2.52 -0.29
CA ARG A 14 33.21 2.42 0.45
C ARG A 14 31.98 2.50 -0.43
N ASP A 15 32.02 3.38 -1.44
CA ASP A 15 30.87 3.70 -2.29
C ASP A 15 30.82 2.84 -3.57
N ARG A 16 31.69 1.82 -3.67
CA ARG A 16 31.58 0.78 -4.70
C ARG A 16 30.34 -0.08 -4.46
N SER A 17 29.62 -0.40 -5.55
CA SER A 17 28.38 -1.17 -5.46
C SER A 17 28.63 -2.64 -5.11
N LEU A 18 27.67 -3.25 -4.41
CA LEU A 18 27.70 -4.69 -4.15
C LEU A 18 27.68 -5.48 -5.46
N ALA A 19 26.83 -5.09 -6.42
CA ALA A 19 26.69 -5.78 -7.70
C ALA A 19 28.03 -5.86 -8.44
N GLU A 20 28.76 -4.74 -8.57
CA GLU A 20 30.09 -4.70 -9.18
C GLU A 20 31.13 -5.56 -8.45
N ALA A 21 30.99 -5.74 -7.14
CA ALA A 21 31.87 -6.59 -6.35
C ALA A 21 31.54 -8.09 -6.52
N CYS A 22 30.26 -8.43 -6.71
CA CYS A 22 29.78 -9.80 -6.86
C CYS A 22 30.02 -10.40 -8.24
N VAL A 23 30.10 -9.59 -9.31
CA VAL A 23 30.26 -10.07 -10.71
C VAL A 23 31.38 -11.09 -10.87
N SER A 24 32.56 -10.83 -10.27
CA SER A 24 33.74 -11.68 -10.41
C SER A 24 33.74 -12.94 -9.54
N LEU A 25 32.76 -13.11 -8.64
CA LEU A 25 32.68 -14.24 -7.72
C LEU A 25 31.87 -15.38 -8.34
N ASP A 26 32.36 -16.61 -8.21
CA ASP A 26 31.57 -17.82 -8.45
C ASP A 26 30.72 -18.17 -7.22
N THR A 27 29.92 -19.24 -7.32
CA THR A 27 29.02 -19.70 -6.24
C THR A 27 29.78 -19.92 -4.93
N LYS A 28 30.99 -20.49 -4.99
CA LYS A 28 31.82 -20.75 -3.81
C LYS A 28 32.35 -19.46 -3.20
N GLY A 29 32.84 -18.53 -4.02
CA GLY A 29 33.31 -17.23 -3.58
C GLY A 29 32.21 -16.40 -2.91
N LEU A 30 30.99 -16.42 -3.46
CA LEU A 30 29.84 -15.75 -2.85
C LEU A 30 29.50 -16.34 -1.47
N LEU A 31 29.44 -17.67 -1.34
CA LEU A 31 29.14 -18.32 -0.06
C LEU A 31 30.21 -17.99 1.01
N GLN A 32 31.49 -17.95 0.63
CA GLN A 32 32.57 -17.56 1.55
C GLN A 32 32.41 -16.11 2.03
N GLU A 33 32.08 -15.19 1.14
CA GLU A 33 31.81 -13.81 1.51
C GLU A 33 30.54 -13.68 2.37
N CYS A 34 29.49 -14.48 2.11
CA CYS A 34 28.31 -14.56 2.98
C CYS A 34 28.69 -15.02 4.40
N SER A 35 29.49 -16.08 4.56
CA SER A 35 29.93 -16.50 5.89
C SER A 35 30.72 -15.41 6.62
N ALA A 36 31.57 -14.67 5.90
CA ALA A 36 32.32 -13.55 6.49
C ALA A 36 31.41 -12.39 6.91
N LEU A 37 30.39 -12.06 6.10
CA LEU A 37 29.40 -11.04 6.41
C LEU A 37 28.52 -11.44 7.60
N ASP A 38 28.08 -12.71 7.69
CA ASP A 38 27.27 -13.21 8.81
C ASP A 38 28.05 -13.14 10.15
N ALA A 39 29.32 -13.55 10.14
CA ALA A 39 30.18 -13.42 11.30
C ALA A 39 30.41 -11.95 11.70
N PHE A 40 30.58 -11.08 10.70
CA PHE A 40 30.81 -9.65 10.92
C PHE A 40 29.56 -8.94 11.50
N ARG A 41 28.36 -9.19 10.98
CA ARG A 41 27.13 -8.55 11.51
C ARG A 41 26.87 -8.90 12.97
N ARG A 42 27.24 -10.10 13.42
CA ARG A 42 27.05 -10.58 14.80
C ARG A 42 28.01 -9.92 15.80
N THR A 43 29.16 -9.44 15.32
CA THR A 43 30.23 -8.89 16.17
C THR A 43 30.34 -7.36 16.08
N SER A 44 29.81 -6.74 15.02
CA SER A 44 29.89 -5.30 14.81
C SER A 44 29.00 -4.50 15.77
N GLU A 45 29.63 -3.68 16.61
CA GLU A 45 28.93 -2.71 17.47
C GLU A 45 28.36 -1.52 16.68
N ASN A 46 29.00 -1.17 15.56
CA ASN A 46 28.51 -0.11 14.67
C ASN A 46 27.23 -0.57 13.93
N LEU A 47 26.18 0.26 14.01
CA LEU A 47 24.87 -0.04 13.43
C LEU A 47 24.92 -0.08 11.90
N TYR A 48 25.50 0.94 11.27
CA TYR A 48 25.56 1.02 9.81
C TYR A 48 26.28 -0.20 9.24
N HIS A 49 27.42 -0.57 9.83
CA HIS A 49 28.16 -1.76 9.44
C HIS A 49 27.32 -3.04 9.51
N ARG A 50 26.59 -3.21 10.62
CA ARG A 50 25.74 -4.38 10.85
C ARG A 50 24.57 -4.43 9.87
N VAL A 51 23.83 -3.34 9.71
CA VAL A 51 22.68 -3.26 8.79
C VAL A 51 23.12 -3.45 7.35
N ARG A 52 24.22 -2.81 6.92
CA ARG A 52 24.76 -2.97 5.57
C ARG A 52 25.21 -4.41 5.30
N ALA A 53 25.81 -5.08 6.28
CA ALA A 53 26.15 -6.50 6.16
C ALA A 53 24.91 -7.38 6.00
N ILE A 54 23.83 -7.11 6.75
CA ILE A 54 22.56 -7.84 6.62
C ILE A 54 21.94 -7.63 5.22
N PHE A 55 21.92 -6.40 4.70
CA PHE A 55 21.42 -6.15 3.35
C PHE A 55 22.31 -6.75 2.25
N PHE A 56 23.63 -6.80 2.44
CA PHE A 56 24.51 -7.52 1.52
C PHE A 56 24.16 -9.01 1.49
N LEU A 57 23.94 -9.63 2.64
CA LEU A 57 23.50 -11.03 2.72
C LEU A 57 22.15 -11.24 2.01
N GLN A 58 21.17 -10.38 2.28
CA GLN A 58 19.87 -10.41 1.62
C GLN A 58 20.01 -10.31 0.09
N ALA A 59 20.75 -9.33 -0.41
CA ALA A 59 20.90 -9.10 -1.85
C ALA A 59 21.67 -10.20 -2.55
N ILE A 60 22.71 -10.76 -1.91
CA ILE A 60 23.44 -11.91 -2.47
C ILE A 60 22.49 -13.10 -2.63
N HIS A 61 21.74 -13.45 -1.58
CA HIS A 61 20.79 -14.56 -1.65
C HIS A 61 19.62 -14.29 -2.62
N ARG A 62 19.18 -13.04 -2.79
CA ARG A 62 18.04 -12.73 -3.67
C ARG A 62 18.40 -12.58 -5.15
N PHE A 63 19.55 -11.99 -5.46
CA PHE A 63 19.87 -11.51 -6.82
C PHE A 63 21.17 -12.08 -7.41
N HIS A 64 22.18 -12.41 -6.59
CA HIS A 64 23.50 -12.77 -7.12
C HIS A 64 23.80 -14.27 -7.09
N LEU A 65 23.29 -14.96 -6.07
CA LEU A 65 23.49 -16.39 -5.91
C LEU A 65 22.57 -17.21 -6.83
N PRO A 66 21.25 -16.92 -6.97
CA PRO A 66 20.32 -17.76 -7.74
C PRO A 66 20.75 -18.02 -9.19
N GLU A 67 21.25 -17.01 -9.90
CA GLU A 67 21.72 -17.14 -11.30
C GLU A 67 22.95 -18.05 -11.45
N LYS A 68 23.68 -18.31 -10.36
CA LYS A 68 24.88 -19.15 -10.32
C LYS A 68 24.62 -20.54 -9.72
N LEU A 69 23.36 -20.84 -9.38
CA LEU A 69 22.96 -22.16 -8.91
C LEU A 69 22.56 -23.07 -10.09
N PRO A 70 22.73 -24.39 -9.97
CA PRO A 70 22.16 -25.33 -10.93
C PRO A 70 20.63 -25.18 -10.99
N THR A 71 20.07 -25.15 -12.20
CA THR A 71 18.60 -25.04 -12.41
C THR A 71 17.82 -26.24 -11.88
N SER A 72 18.49 -27.36 -11.61
CA SER A 72 17.89 -28.59 -11.07
C SER A 72 17.65 -28.57 -9.55
N ASP A 73 18.31 -27.67 -8.81
CA ASP A 73 18.25 -27.65 -7.34
C ASP A 73 17.11 -26.74 -6.85
N THR A 74 15.91 -27.33 -6.78
CA THR A 74 14.74 -26.71 -6.14
C THR A 74 15.01 -26.48 -4.64
N GLY A 75 15.48 -27.53 -3.97
CA GLY A 75 15.73 -27.60 -2.53
C GLY A 75 14.48 -27.44 -1.67
N SER A 76 14.54 -27.91 -0.43
CA SER A 76 13.41 -27.80 0.51
C SER A 76 13.51 -26.52 1.35
N ILE A 77 12.37 -25.93 1.72
CA ILE A 77 12.31 -24.84 2.69
C ILE A 77 11.90 -25.45 4.04
N PRO A 78 12.74 -25.42 5.09
CA PRO A 78 12.41 -26.06 6.36
C PRO A 78 11.29 -25.28 7.07
N PHE A 79 10.19 -25.97 7.40
CA PHE A 79 9.02 -25.37 8.03
C PHE A 79 9.34 -24.71 9.39
N ASP A 80 10.16 -25.34 10.24
CA ASP A 80 10.62 -24.75 11.51
C ASP A 80 11.26 -23.36 11.32
N GLY A 81 12.00 -23.16 10.23
CA GLY A 81 12.60 -21.86 9.90
C GLY A 81 11.54 -20.85 9.49
N TYR A 82 10.52 -21.28 8.76
CA TYR A 82 9.37 -20.45 8.40
C TYR A 82 8.51 -20.08 9.62
N GLU A 83 8.29 -20.98 10.58
CA GLU A 83 7.58 -20.67 11.84
C GLU A 83 8.34 -19.61 12.65
N ASN A 84 9.66 -19.75 12.77
CA ASN A 84 10.50 -18.74 13.42
C ASN A 84 10.39 -17.38 12.71
N LEU A 85 10.39 -17.38 11.37
CA LEU A 85 10.20 -16.17 10.57
C LEU A 85 8.85 -15.50 10.84
N LEU A 86 7.76 -16.27 10.90
CA LEU A 86 6.43 -15.76 11.26
C LEU A 86 6.39 -15.22 12.69
N GLY A 87 7.07 -15.89 13.62
CA GLY A 87 7.18 -15.49 15.02
C GLY A 87 8.08 -14.28 15.29
N ARG A 88 8.69 -13.70 14.24
CA ARG A 88 9.73 -12.64 14.34
C ARG A 88 11.01 -13.08 15.07
N HIS A 89 11.27 -14.38 15.11
CA HIS A 89 12.52 -15.00 15.59
C HIS A 89 13.51 -15.11 14.41
N PHE A 90 13.89 -13.96 13.85
CA PHE A 90 14.59 -13.92 12.57
C PHE A 90 15.99 -14.53 12.62
N GLU A 91 16.71 -14.37 13.74
CA GLU A 91 18.04 -14.96 13.93
C GLU A 91 17.95 -16.49 13.96
N GLU A 92 16.98 -17.03 14.69
CA GLU A 92 16.70 -18.46 14.76
C GLU A 92 16.29 -19.02 13.39
N ALA A 93 15.45 -18.30 12.64
CA ALA A 93 15.08 -18.66 11.28
C ALA A 93 16.31 -18.74 10.35
N ILE A 94 17.18 -17.73 10.39
CA ILE A 94 18.43 -17.69 9.62
C ILE A 94 19.32 -18.89 9.95
N GLU A 95 19.47 -19.23 11.24
CA GLU A 95 20.28 -20.38 11.66
C GLU A 95 19.72 -21.71 11.16
N VAL A 96 18.40 -21.87 11.13
CA VAL A 96 17.75 -23.06 10.56
C VAL A 96 18.03 -23.15 9.06
N PHE A 97 17.85 -22.05 8.32
CA PHE A 97 18.07 -22.03 6.87
C PHE A 97 19.54 -22.25 6.50
N LEU A 98 20.48 -21.60 7.19
CA LEU A 98 21.92 -21.80 6.98
C LEU A 98 22.34 -23.24 7.27
N ARG A 99 21.78 -23.88 8.31
CA ARG A 99 22.08 -25.29 8.62
C ARG A 99 21.64 -26.23 7.51
N VAL A 100 20.49 -25.96 6.87
CA VAL A 100 20.04 -26.74 5.71
C VAL A 100 20.94 -26.48 4.51
N GLN A 101 21.30 -25.22 4.26
CA GLN A 101 22.27 -24.87 3.20
C GLN A 101 23.61 -25.57 3.37
N ASP A 102 24.15 -25.62 4.60
CA ASP A 102 25.43 -26.27 4.87
C ASP A 102 25.37 -27.81 4.70
N ARG A 103 24.18 -28.40 4.93
CA ARG A 103 23.95 -29.85 4.82
C ARG A 103 23.67 -30.29 3.37
N GLU A 104 22.82 -29.56 2.67
CA GLU A 104 22.24 -29.96 1.38
C GLU A 104 22.81 -29.17 0.19
N GLY A 105 23.51 -28.06 0.47
CA GLY A 105 23.95 -27.11 -0.54
C GLY A 105 22.96 -25.94 -0.71
N PRO A 106 23.37 -24.87 -1.42
CA PRO A 106 22.48 -23.77 -1.76
C PRO A 106 21.46 -24.18 -2.82
N SER A 107 20.22 -23.72 -2.67
CA SER A 107 19.12 -23.90 -3.61
C SER A 107 18.33 -22.60 -3.77
N ASP A 108 17.52 -22.48 -4.82
CA ASP A 108 16.66 -21.29 -5.02
C ASP A 108 15.65 -21.14 -3.87
N GLY A 109 15.07 -22.25 -3.40
CA GLY A 109 14.15 -22.27 -2.25
C GLY A 109 14.81 -21.72 -0.97
N ILE A 110 15.98 -22.23 -0.58
CA ILE A 110 16.69 -21.76 0.63
C ILE A 110 17.18 -20.32 0.48
N CYS A 111 17.66 -19.93 -0.71
CA CYS A 111 18.08 -18.56 -0.96
C CYS A 111 16.93 -17.57 -0.81
N SER A 112 15.72 -17.92 -1.29
CA SER A 112 14.53 -17.09 -1.08
C SER A 112 14.17 -16.95 0.40
N ALA A 113 14.31 -18.02 1.19
CA ALA A 113 14.03 -18.02 2.62
C ALA A 113 15.04 -17.16 3.41
N LEU A 114 16.33 -17.32 3.14
CA LEU A 114 17.41 -16.50 3.72
C LEU A 114 17.25 -15.03 3.35
N ALA A 115 16.96 -14.73 2.09
CA ALA A 115 16.74 -13.36 1.63
C ALA A 115 15.60 -12.68 2.41
N SER A 116 14.46 -13.37 2.57
CA SER A 116 13.32 -12.85 3.34
C SER A 116 13.67 -12.65 4.82
N ALA A 117 14.35 -13.60 5.46
CA ALA A 117 14.72 -13.51 6.86
C ALA A 117 15.73 -12.38 7.14
N TYR A 118 16.76 -12.23 6.29
CA TYR A 118 17.69 -11.11 6.39
C TYR A 118 17.02 -9.77 6.12
N HIS A 119 16.09 -9.68 5.16
CA HIS A 119 15.31 -8.46 4.90
C HIS A 119 14.55 -8.01 6.15
N GLN A 120 13.80 -8.91 6.78
CA GLN A 120 13.03 -8.63 7.99
C GLN A 120 13.93 -8.26 9.18
N LEU A 121 15.05 -8.98 9.36
CA LEU A 121 16.03 -8.67 10.40
C LEU A 121 16.65 -7.27 10.23
N ALA A 122 16.92 -6.85 8.99
CA ALA A 122 17.51 -5.55 8.71
C ALA A 122 16.58 -4.41 9.15
N PHE A 123 15.29 -4.47 8.77
CA PHE A 123 14.30 -3.46 9.16
C PHE A 123 13.98 -3.48 10.66
N GLN A 124 13.95 -4.66 11.30
CA GLN A 124 13.83 -4.73 12.76
C GLN A 124 15.02 -4.04 13.45
N THR A 125 16.25 -4.31 12.97
CA THR A 125 17.46 -3.69 13.51
C THR A 125 17.43 -2.16 13.39
N LEU A 126 16.94 -1.64 12.25
CA LEU A 126 16.73 -0.21 12.03
C LEU A 126 15.69 0.38 12.99
N ALA A 127 14.53 -0.27 13.12
CA ALA A 127 13.46 0.16 14.01
C ALA A 127 13.91 0.23 15.48
N ASP A 128 14.64 -0.77 15.95
CA ASP A 128 15.12 -0.83 17.32
C ASP A 128 16.16 0.25 17.63
N GLN A 129 17.00 0.61 16.66
CA GLN A 129 17.88 1.76 16.82
C GLN A 129 17.08 3.05 17.02
N VAL A 130 16.10 3.33 16.17
CA VAL A 130 15.35 4.59 16.25
C VAL A 130 14.66 4.70 17.61
N ARG A 131 14.03 3.61 18.09
CA ARG A 131 13.45 3.54 19.43
C ARG A 131 14.48 3.85 20.51
N LYS A 132 15.71 3.32 20.40
CA LYS A 132 16.80 3.60 21.34
C LYS A 132 17.22 5.07 21.32
N SER A 133 17.48 5.64 20.15
CA SER A 133 17.89 7.05 20.00
C SER A 133 16.85 8.00 20.58
N VAL A 134 15.57 7.82 20.23
CA VAL A 134 14.48 8.68 20.72
C VAL A 134 14.32 8.62 22.25
N ARG A 135 14.49 7.43 22.86
CA ARG A 135 14.47 7.26 24.34
C ARG A 135 15.60 8.01 25.03
N THR A 136 16.75 8.16 24.38
CA THR A 136 17.94 8.80 24.96
C THR A 136 17.95 10.33 24.84
N VAL A 137 17.12 10.92 23.98
CA VAL A 137 17.02 12.38 23.81
C VAL A 137 16.75 13.09 25.14
N ARG A 138 17.58 14.10 25.43
CA ARG A 138 17.45 14.93 26.64
C ARG A 138 16.08 15.62 26.65
N GLY A 139 15.33 15.46 27.74
CA GLY A 139 13.95 15.96 27.87
C GLY A 139 12.87 14.88 27.71
N ASN A 140 13.20 13.71 27.13
CA ASN A 140 12.28 12.58 27.01
C ASN A 140 12.49 11.49 28.07
N GLN A 141 13.70 11.39 28.64
CA GLN A 141 14.11 10.28 29.52
C GLN A 141 13.18 10.02 30.72
N TRP A 142 12.58 11.06 31.29
CA TRP A 142 11.67 10.92 32.44
C TRP A 142 10.37 10.19 32.07
N MET A 143 9.89 10.32 30.83
CA MET A 143 8.65 9.71 30.35
C MET A 143 8.73 8.18 30.36
N PHE A 144 9.93 7.61 30.17
CA PHE A 144 10.15 6.17 30.13
C PHE A 144 10.47 5.55 31.50
N ARG A 145 10.67 6.37 32.54
CA ARG A 145 11.02 5.92 33.90
C ARG A 145 9.88 6.03 34.89
N MET A 146 8.81 6.74 34.53
CA MET A 146 7.71 7.05 35.43
C MET A 146 6.76 5.86 35.59
N GLY A 147 6.78 5.19 36.74
CA GLY A 147 5.88 4.05 37.04
C GLY A 147 4.67 4.38 37.93
N HIS A 148 4.56 5.60 38.47
CA HIS A 148 3.49 5.97 39.40
C HIS A 148 2.98 7.42 39.21
N PRO A 149 1.66 7.70 39.28
CA PRO A 149 1.10 9.06 39.11
C PRO A 149 1.73 10.14 40.01
N ALA A 150 2.13 9.78 41.24
CA ALA A 150 2.74 10.72 42.19
C ALA A 150 4.02 11.39 41.67
N ASP A 151 4.77 10.68 40.84
CA ASP A 151 6.06 11.09 40.27
C ASP A 151 5.89 11.98 39.04
N HIS A 152 4.64 12.28 38.62
CA HIS A 152 4.38 13.08 37.43
C HIS A 152 4.93 14.50 37.59
N PRO A 153 5.91 14.93 36.76
CA PRO A 153 6.57 16.22 36.93
C PRO A 153 5.75 17.39 36.38
N LEU A 154 4.94 17.16 35.35
CA LEU A 154 4.14 18.20 34.68
C LEU A 154 2.90 18.63 35.48
N ARG A 155 2.46 19.88 35.29
CA ARG A 155 1.18 20.43 35.77
C ARG A 155 0.57 21.31 34.70
N ILE A 156 -0.76 21.40 34.66
CA ILE A 156 -1.43 22.38 33.82
C ILE A 156 -1.10 23.80 34.30
N ARG A 157 -0.79 24.68 33.35
CA ARG A 157 -0.56 26.11 33.59
C ARG A 157 -1.79 26.76 34.21
N HIS A 158 -1.56 27.63 35.20
CA HIS A 158 -2.65 28.25 35.96
C HIS A 158 -3.63 29.02 35.08
N GLU A 159 -3.12 29.65 34.02
CA GLU A 159 -3.88 30.42 33.04
C GLU A 159 -4.99 29.62 32.34
N LEU A 160 -4.89 28.28 32.27
CA LEU A 160 -5.92 27.41 31.68
C LEU A 160 -6.92 26.89 32.73
N LEU A 161 -6.69 27.15 34.02
CA LEU A 161 -7.55 26.76 35.13
C LEU A 161 -8.47 27.90 35.59
N GLU A 162 -8.26 29.11 35.08
CA GLU A 162 -9.02 30.33 35.38
C GLU A 162 -10.37 30.31 34.64
N GLN A 163 -11.46 30.03 35.36
CA GLN A 163 -12.80 30.05 34.80
C GLN A 163 -13.38 31.46 34.69
N ASP A 164 -14.12 31.72 33.62
CA ASP A 164 -14.96 32.92 33.44
C ASP A 164 -16.42 32.50 33.21
N GLU A 165 -17.31 32.82 34.15
CA GLU A 165 -18.72 32.37 34.15
C GLU A 165 -18.86 30.85 33.87
N HIS A 166 -18.07 30.02 34.57
CA HIS A 166 -17.98 28.56 34.38
C HIS A 166 -17.34 28.08 33.06
N ARG A 167 -16.75 28.97 32.24
CA ARG A 167 -16.05 28.61 31.01
C ARG A 167 -14.56 28.53 31.22
N PHE A 168 -13.92 27.47 30.73
CA PHE A 168 -12.46 27.38 30.71
C PHE A 168 -11.90 28.03 29.43
N PRO A 169 -10.68 28.62 29.50
CA PRO A 169 -9.98 29.09 28.32
C PRO A 169 -9.67 27.95 27.34
N ILE A 170 -9.62 28.28 26.05
CA ILE A 170 -9.25 27.34 24.99
C ILE A 170 -7.89 27.75 24.42
N LEU A 171 -6.91 26.86 24.51
CA LEU A 171 -5.64 27.01 23.81
C LEU A 171 -5.80 26.46 22.39
N CYS A 172 -5.46 27.26 21.39
CA CYS A 172 -5.46 26.89 19.98
C CYS A 172 -4.02 26.95 19.45
N GLU A 173 -3.55 25.87 18.83
CA GLU A 173 -2.31 25.85 18.04
C GLU A 173 -2.69 25.77 16.56
N ARG A 174 -2.16 26.72 15.77
CA ARG A 174 -2.29 26.73 14.32
C ARG A 174 -0.96 26.38 13.68
N THR A 175 -0.97 25.49 12.70
CA THR A 175 0.27 25.02 12.06
C THR A 175 0.11 25.02 10.54
N PRO A 176 1.02 25.68 9.79
CA PRO A 176 1.06 25.56 8.33
C PRO A 176 1.53 24.17 7.94
N VAL A 177 1.27 23.77 6.70
CA VAL A 177 1.84 22.53 6.17
C VAL A 177 3.16 22.79 5.48
N ARG A 178 3.93 21.73 5.23
CA ARG A 178 5.18 21.85 4.48
C ARG A 178 4.93 21.74 2.98
N MET A 179 5.80 22.40 2.24
CA MET A 179 5.89 22.36 0.79
C MET A 179 7.40 22.29 0.41
N ASP A 180 7.88 21.16 -0.10
CA ASP A 180 9.32 20.88 -0.34
C ASP A 180 9.76 21.27 -1.76
N LEU A 181 10.43 22.40 -1.96
CA LEU A 181 10.88 22.89 -3.28
C LEU A 181 11.98 22.02 -3.91
N THR A 182 12.70 21.27 -3.08
CA THR A 182 13.69 20.28 -3.49
C THR A 182 13.35 18.98 -2.80
N HIS A 183 13.74 17.84 -3.37
CA HIS A 183 13.59 16.56 -2.70
C HIS A 183 14.94 16.12 -2.10
N SER A 184 14.93 15.63 -0.87
CA SER A 184 16.11 15.09 -0.15
C SER A 184 16.68 13.78 -0.74
N ALA A 185 16.18 13.35 -1.91
CA ALA A 185 16.29 11.97 -2.38
C ALA A 185 15.98 10.91 -1.29
N TRP A 186 14.98 11.20 -0.43
CA TRP A 186 14.60 10.41 0.76
C TRP A 186 15.72 10.21 1.79
N SER A 187 16.82 10.95 1.69
CA SER A 187 17.96 10.84 2.61
C SER A 187 17.62 11.42 4.00
N ASP A 188 16.46 12.03 4.15
CA ASP A 188 15.88 12.49 5.42
C ASP A 188 15.25 11.36 6.26
N ILE A 189 15.16 10.14 5.73
CA ILE A 189 14.88 8.96 6.54
C ILE A 189 15.99 8.84 7.59
N PHE A 190 15.63 8.68 8.86
CA PHE A 190 16.55 8.81 10.00
C PHE A 190 17.89 8.11 9.81
N PHE A 191 17.86 6.85 9.40
CA PHE A 191 19.09 6.07 9.21
C PHE A 191 19.96 6.59 8.06
N LEU A 192 19.35 6.97 6.93
CA LEU A 192 20.09 7.54 5.80
C LEU A 192 20.76 8.85 6.19
N GLY A 193 20.02 9.74 6.88
CA GLY A 193 20.56 10.99 7.39
C GLY A 193 21.65 10.81 8.46
N MET A 194 21.59 9.70 9.20
CA MET A 194 22.61 9.33 10.19
C MET A 194 23.87 8.68 9.56
N ASP A 195 23.80 8.11 8.37
CA ASP A 195 24.99 7.57 7.69
C ASP A 195 25.60 8.55 6.66
N PHE A 196 24.76 9.31 5.96
CA PHE A 196 25.16 10.31 4.99
C PHE A 196 24.51 11.67 5.27
N PRO A 197 24.87 12.31 6.41
CA PRO A 197 24.28 13.60 6.80
C PRO A 197 24.53 14.69 5.76
N GLN A 198 25.63 14.62 5.01
CA GLN A 198 25.95 15.60 3.96
C GLN A 198 24.97 15.55 2.78
N GLY A 199 24.38 14.38 2.51
CA GLY A 199 23.39 14.21 1.44
C GLY A 199 21.94 14.39 1.88
N ALA A 200 21.69 14.53 3.18
CA ALA A 200 20.36 14.71 3.73
C ALA A 200 20.02 16.20 3.80
N ARG A 201 19.76 16.83 2.65
CA ARG A 201 19.49 18.28 2.53
C ARG A 201 18.17 18.51 1.80
N VAL A 202 17.37 19.46 2.27
CA VAL A 202 16.08 19.80 1.64
C VAL A 202 15.65 21.23 1.91
N VAL A 203 15.09 21.90 0.90
CA VAL A 203 14.47 23.23 1.00
C VAL A 203 12.96 23.10 1.17
N ASN A 204 12.46 23.48 2.33
CA ASN A 204 11.03 23.43 2.66
C ASN A 204 10.46 24.83 2.87
N VAL A 205 9.20 25.01 2.47
CA VAL A 205 8.40 26.21 2.70
C VAL A 205 7.23 25.86 3.59
N SER A 206 6.96 26.67 4.62
CA SER A 206 5.70 26.59 5.36
C SER A 206 4.63 27.36 4.61
N VAL A 207 3.51 26.70 4.29
CA VAL A 207 2.43 27.30 3.52
C VAL A 207 1.07 27.18 4.22
N ASP A 208 0.32 28.26 4.11
CA ASP A 208 -1.11 28.34 4.38
C ASP A 208 -1.86 27.97 3.10
N LEU A 209 -3.03 27.34 3.21
CA LEU A 209 -3.76 26.79 2.07
C LEU A 209 -5.23 27.18 2.05
N ALA A 210 -5.76 27.26 0.83
CA ALA A 210 -7.17 27.40 0.49
C ALA A 210 -7.45 26.54 -0.76
N VAL A 211 -8.59 25.85 -0.80
CA VAL A 211 -9.04 25.18 -2.03
C VAL A 211 -9.60 26.22 -2.99
N HIS A 212 -9.02 26.29 -4.18
CA HIS A 212 -9.35 27.28 -5.18
C HIS A 212 -10.84 27.20 -5.56
N GLY A 213 -11.51 28.35 -5.58
CA GLY A 213 -12.94 28.46 -5.88
C GLY A 213 -13.90 28.05 -4.77
N ARG A 214 -13.41 27.43 -3.68
CA ARG A 214 -14.20 27.08 -2.49
C ARG A 214 -13.95 28.04 -1.33
N ASP A 215 -12.67 28.26 -1.02
CA ASP A 215 -12.25 29.04 0.14
C ASP A 215 -11.92 30.49 -0.26
N ALA A 216 -12.12 31.44 0.64
CA ALA A 216 -11.91 32.87 0.35
C ALA A 216 -10.45 33.30 0.42
N GLU A 217 -9.68 32.75 1.37
CA GLU A 217 -8.27 33.10 1.59
C GLU A 217 -7.47 31.92 2.19
N PRO A 218 -6.16 31.81 1.88
CA PRO A 218 -5.30 30.80 2.49
C PRO A 218 -5.14 30.99 4.00
N LYS A 219 -5.23 29.90 4.77
CA LYS A 219 -4.99 29.88 6.22
C LYS A 219 -4.19 28.63 6.65
N PRO A 220 -3.56 28.61 7.84
CA PRO A 220 -2.95 27.39 8.36
C PRO A 220 -3.98 26.26 8.39
N PRO A 221 -3.75 25.15 7.68
CA PRO A 221 -4.79 24.15 7.49
C PRO A 221 -4.94 23.20 8.68
N VAL A 222 -3.98 23.19 9.61
CA VAL A 222 -3.97 22.35 10.80
C VAL A 222 -4.26 23.21 12.03
N GLU A 223 -5.28 22.82 12.79
CA GLU A 223 -5.63 23.42 14.08
C GLU A 223 -5.74 22.32 15.15
N ALA A 224 -5.12 22.58 16.31
CA ALA A 224 -5.23 21.75 17.50
C ALA A 224 -5.75 22.58 18.67
N TYR A 225 -6.70 22.05 19.43
CA TYR A 225 -7.25 22.73 20.59
C TYR A 225 -7.02 21.91 21.85
N PHE A 226 -6.73 22.61 22.94
CA PHE A 226 -6.57 22.03 24.27
C PHE A 226 -7.43 22.83 25.26
N ARG A 227 -8.25 22.13 26.04
CA ARG A 227 -9.04 22.75 27.12
C ARG A 227 -9.20 21.83 28.31
N ILE A 228 -9.53 22.43 29.45
CA ILE A 228 -9.89 21.72 30.68
C ILE A 228 -11.40 21.48 30.70
N ILE A 229 -11.79 20.30 31.18
CA ILE A 229 -13.19 19.90 31.36
C ILE A 229 -13.46 19.53 32.82
N ASP A 230 -14.72 19.61 33.24
CA ASP A 230 -15.16 19.38 34.63
C ASP A 230 -15.50 17.92 34.95
N GLU A 231 -14.90 16.99 34.20
CA GLU A 231 -15.00 15.55 34.38
C GLU A 231 -13.60 14.93 34.38
N PRO A 232 -13.25 13.99 35.27
CA PRO A 232 -11.90 13.41 35.38
C PRO A 232 -11.62 12.35 34.30
N VAL A 233 -11.79 12.74 33.04
CA VAL A 233 -11.63 11.90 31.85
C VAL A 233 -10.70 12.56 30.85
N LEU A 234 -10.20 11.76 29.90
CA LEU A 234 -9.52 12.27 28.72
C LEU A 234 -10.49 12.19 27.54
N LYS A 235 -10.89 13.34 26.99
CA LYS A 235 -11.77 13.40 25.83
C LYS A 235 -10.94 13.74 24.58
N LEU A 236 -11.02 12.89 23.57
CA LEU A 236 -10.34 13.09 22.29
C LEU A 236 -11.39 13.33 21.22
N THR A 237 -11.23 14.37 20.42
CA THR A 237 -12.15 14.69 19.32
C THR A 237 -11.38 15.03 18.05
N SER A 238 -11.79 14.43 16.94
CA SER A 238 -11.38 14.87 15.59
C SER A 238 -12.62 15.35 14.86
N ILE A 239 -12.59 16.61 14.46
CA ILE A 239 -13.69 17.27 13.75
C ILE A 239 -13.81 16.67 12.33
N ASP A 240 -12.67 16.52 11.66
CA ASP A 240 -12.56 16.00 10.29
C ASP A 240 -12.96 14.51 10.20
N LEU A 241 -12.62 13.70 11.20
CA LEU A 241 -13.04 12.31 11.27
C LEU A 241 -14.46 12.12 11.85
N LYS A 242 -15.11 13.20 12.32
CA LYS A 242 -16.40 13.17 13.02
C LYS A 242 -16.41 12.14 14.16
N ALA A 243 -15.31 12.05 14.89
CA ALA A 243 -15.10 11.02 15.91
C ALA A 243 -14.77 11.65 17.27
N THR A 244 -15.37 11.11 18.33
CA THR A 244 -15.06 11.48 19.72
C THR A 244 -14.94 10.22 20.57
N ALA A 245 -13.91 10.17 21.41
CA ALA A 245 -13.72 9.12 22.41
C ALA A 245 -13.57 9.72 23.80
N ILE A 246 -14.31 9.17 24.77
CA ILE A 246 -14.16 9.48 26.19
C ILE A 246 -13.38 8.33 26.83
N ILE A 247 -12.15 8.62 27.24
CA ILE A 247 -11.21 7.65 27.79
C ILE A 247 -11.20 7.78 29.32
N THR A 248 -11.50 6.67 29.99
CA THR A 248 -11.56 6.57 31.46
C THR A 248 -10.51 5.62 32.04
N SER A 249 -9.86 4.81 31.20
CA SER A 249 -8.82 3.85 31.59
C SER A 249 -7.48 4.17 30.94
N LEU A 250 -6.36 3.84 31.60
CA LEU A 250 -5.03 4.02 31.01
C LEU A 250 -4.81 3.12 29.80
N ALA A 251 -5.30 1.88 29.82
CA ALA A 251 -5.12 0.92 28.74
C ALA A 251 -5.69 1.43 27.40
N ASP A 252 -6.84 2.10 27.43
CA ASP A 252 -7.49 2.67 26.25
C ASP A 252 -6.69 3.79 25.57
N VAL A 253 -5.77 4.45 26.30
CA VAL A 253 -4.83 5.43 25.73
C VAL A 253 -3.78 4.74 24.84
N PHE A 254 -3.42 3.50 25.17
CA PHE A 254 -2.41 2.71 24.45
C PHE A 254 -3.03 1.72 23.43
N ASP A 255 -4.36 1.66 23.32
CA ASP A 255 -5.06 0.92 22.26
C ASP A 255 -5.38 1.87 21.08
N PHE A 256 -4.54 1.83 20.05
CA PHE A 256 -4.63 2.71 18.89
C PHE A 256 -5.68 2.26 17.86
N ALA A 257 -6.17 1.01 17.94
CA ALA A 257 -7.17 0.48 17.01
C ALA A 257 -8.60 0.69 17.47
N LYS A 258 -8.82 0.89 18.76
CA LYS A 258 -10.16 1.00 19.35
C LYS A 258 -11.03 2.05 18.67
N ASP A 259 -10.41 3.10 18.14
CA ASP A 259 -11.06 4.24 17.50
C ASP A 259 -10.13 4.90 16.46
N TYR A 260 -10.68 5.81 15.66
CA TYR A 260 -9.94 6.54 14.63
C TYR A 260 -9.02 7.66 15.18
N LEU A 261 -8.84 7.77 16.50
CA LEU A 261 -8.14 8.89 17.16
C LEU A 261 -6.71 8.52 17.60
N GLY A 262 -6.12 7.48 16.99
CA GLY A 262 -4.76 7.01 17.29
C GLY A 262 -3.69 8.11 17.23
N LEU A 263 -3.81 9.10 16.33
CA LEU A 263 -2.87 10.23 16.27
C LEU A 263 -2.97 11.14 17.51
N LEU A 264 -4.18 11.36 18.04
CA LEU A 264 -4.37 12.14 19.27
C LEU A 264 -3.82 11.39 20.47
N LYS A 265 -4.00 10.06 20.51
CA LYS A 265 -3.37 9.19 21.53
C LYS A 265 -1.84 9.28 21.47
N ALA A 266 -1.27 9.20 20.25
CA ALA A 266 0.17 9.38 20.03
C ALA A 266 0.68 10.72 20.58
N ALA A 267 -0.04 11.82 20.31
CA ALA A 267 0.34 13.16 20.75
C ALA A 267 0.36 13.29 22.28
N ILE A 268 -0.62 12.69 22.96
CA ILE A 268 -0.73 12.70 24.43
C ILE A 268 0.40 11.90 25.07
N ILE A 269 0.73 10.76 24.48
CA ILE A 269 1.83 9.92 24.94
C ILE A 269 3.17 10.62 24.70
N ALA A 270 3.40 11.13 23.49
CA ALA A 270 4.65 11.76 23.10
C ALA A 270 4.90 13.12 23.78
N SER A 271 3.84 13.85 24.15
CA SER A 271 3.95 15.11 24.91
C SER A 271 4.25 14.87 26.40
N GLY A 272 4.10 13.63 26.89
CA GLY A 272 4.32 13.24 28.27
C GLY A 272 3.14 13.51 29.21
N ILE A 273 1.94 13.81 28.68
CA ILE A 273 0.72 13.89 29.50
C ILE A 273 0.36 12.51 30.03
N ILE A 274 0.42 11.47 29.19
CA ILE A 274 0.31 10.06 29.59
C ILE A 274 1.59 9.35 29.17
N PRO A 275 2.67 9.44 29.97
CA PRO A 275 3.99 8.98 29.54
C PRO A 275 4.04 7.44 29.38
N PRO A 276 4.82 6.89 28.42
CA PRO A 276 4.89 5.45 28.17
C PRO A 276 5.20 4.59 29.39
N GLY A 277 6.02 5.09 30.33
CA GLY A 277 6.39 4.33 31.53
C GLY A 277 5.23 3.96 32.45
N ILE A 278 4.07 4.62 32.31
CA ILE A 278 2.89 4.35 33.15
C ILE A 278 2.00 3.22 32.59
N GLU A 279 2.23 2.81 31.33
CA GLU A 279 1.54 1.67 30.72
C GLU A 279 1.75 0.42 31.58
N GLY A 280 0.68 -0.30 31.91
CA GLY A 280 0.75 -1.51 32.72
C GLY A 280 1.01 -1.30 34.23
N SER A 281 1.04 -0.06 34.73
CA SER A 281 1.27 0.23 36.17
C SER A 281 0.11 -0.16 37.11
N GLY A 282 -1.06 -0.53 36.55
CA GLY A 282 -2.27 -0.88 37.29
C GLY A 282 -3.00 0.30 37.96
N LYS A 283 -2.56 1.54 37.70
CA LYS A 283 -3.13 2.77 38.26
C LYS A 283 -4.31 3.29 37.44
N SER A 284 -5.12 4.16 38.03
CA SER A 284 -6.25 4.77 37.33
C SER A 284 -5.85 6.04 36.57
N LEU A 285 -6.49 6.28 35.43
CA LEU A 285 -6.31 7.53 34.67
C LEU A 285 -6.75 8.74 35.52
N ALA A 286 -7.83 8.61 36.29
CA ALA A 286 -8.33 9.65 37.16
C ALA A 286 -7.31 10.10 38.23
N GLU A 287 -6.56 9.18 38.84
CA GLU A 287 -5.47 9.52 39.78
C GLU A 287 -4.40 10.39 39.12
N LEU A 288 -4.03 10.07 37.88
CA LEU A 288 -3.07 10.85 37.11
C LEU A 288 -3.62 12.23 36.72
N LEU A 289 -4.87 12.30 36.25
CA LEU A 289 -5.50 13.58 35.89
C LEU A 289 -5.67 14.48 37.12
N ASN A 290 -6.03 13.92 38.27
CA ASN A 290 -6.09 14.65 39.54
C ASN A 290 -4.75 15.28 39.91
N ARG A 291 -3.64 14.61 39.59
CA ARG A 291 -2.28 15.13 39.83
C ARG A 291 -1.88 16.20 38.82
N LEU A 292 -2.28 16.05 37.55
CA LEU A 292 -1.94 16.96 36.45
C LEU A 292 -2.74 18.27 36.46
N VAL A 293 -4.06 18.14 36.56
CA VAL A 293 -5.04 19.21 36.31
C VAL A 293 -5.70 19.70 37.61
N GLY A 294 -5.89 18.79 38.56
CA GLY A 294 -6.61 19.03 39.81
C GLY A 294 -7.83 18.12 39.97
N PRO A 295 -8.46 18.13 41.16
CA PRO A 295 -9.52 17.20 41.50
C PRO A 295 -10.75 17.35 40.61
N ASN A 296 -11.30 16.21 40.16
CA ASN A 296 -12.52 16.14 39.33
C ASN A 296 -12.44 16.95 38.03
N ARG A 297 -11.25 17.07 37.46
CA ARG A 297 -11.03 17.75 36.18
C ARG A 297 -10.31 16.83 35.22
N GLY A 298 -10.56 17.04 33.94
CA GLY A 298 -9.98 16.29 32.84
C GLY A 298 -9.47 17.21 31.75
N ILE A 299 -9.11 16.58 30.64
CA ILE A 299 -8.53 17.26 29.48
C ILE A 299 -9.35 16.87 28.26
N GLU A 300 -9.66 17.85 27.43
CA GLU A 300 -10.14 17.62 26.07
C GLU A 300 -9.12 18.12 25.06
N ILE A 301 -8.80 17.26 24.10
CA ILE A 301 -7.93 17.58 22.96
C ILE A 301 -8.74 17.41 21.69
N ILE A 302 -8.76 18.46 20.88
CA ILE A 302 -9.50 18.51 19.63
C ILE A 302 -8.54 18.73 18.47
N SER A 303 -8.73 18.00 17.38
CA SER A 303 -8.02 18.21 16.12
C SER A 303 -8.99 18.67 15.03
N SER A 304 -8.49 19.53 14.15
CA SER A 304 -9.20 19.98 12.95
C SER A 304 -8.20 20.15 11.80
N VAL A 305 -8.51 19.55 10.66
CA VAL A 305 -7.80 19.74 9.40
C VAL A 305 -8.79 20.30 8.38
N ASN A 306 -8.45 21.40 7.73
CA ASN A 306 -9.32 22.07 6.75
C ASN A 306 -9.39 21.29 5.41
N ASP A 307 -10.11 20.18 5.39
CA ASP A 307 -10.46 19.37 4.20
C ASP A 307 -9.28 19.07 3.24
N ILE A 308 -8.08 18.88 3.79
CA ILE A 308 -6.95 18.38 3.03
C ILE A 308 -7.03 16.85 3.03
N PRO A 309 -7.08 16.20 1.85
CA PRO A 309 -7.15 14.75 1.78
C PRO A 309 -5.95 14.07 2.41
N LYS A 310 -6.19 12.87 2.97
CA LYS A 310 -5.11 11.94 3.32
C LYS A 310 -4.28 11.64 2.07
N GLY A 311 -2.96 11.63 2.20
CA GLY A 311 -2.05 11.40 1.07
C GLY A 311 -1.66 12.65 0.28
N SER A 312 -1.97 13.87 0.77
CA SER A 312 -1.69 15.13 0.07
C SER A 312 -0.22 15.46 -0.23
N ARG A 313 0.72 14.69 0.33
CA ARG A 313 2.18 14.92 0.29
C ARG A 313 2.68 16.18 1.01
N LEU A 314 1.79 16.91 1.65
CA LEU A 314 2.09 18.10 2.45
C LEU A 314 2.46 17.78 3.93
N ALA A 315 2.67 16.50 4.25
CA ALA A 315 2.92 15.97 5.59
C ALA A 315 1.92 16.45 6.67
N VAL A 316 0.63 16.46 6.32
CA VAL A 316 -0.45 16.94 7.22
C VAL A 316 -0.48 16.18 8.54
N SER A 317 -0.32 14.85 8.52
CA SER A 317 -0.35 14.01 9.73
C SER A 317 0.75 14.37 10.73
N THR A 318 1.97 14.59 10.25
CA THR A 318 3.13 14.92 11.10
C THR A 318 3.01 16.33 11.64
N ASN A 319 2.56 17.28 10.82
CA ASN A 319 2.30 18.65 11.27
C ASN A 319 1.14 18.72 12.26
N LEU A 320 0.08 17.90 12.09
CA LEU A 320 -0.99 17.76 13.07
C LEU A 320 -0.50 17.15 14.38
N LEU A 321 0.31 16.09 14.33
CA LEU A 321 0.94 15.52 15.50
C LEU A 321 1.81 16.56 16.24
N ALA A 322 2.62 17.32 15.49
CA ALA A 322 3.44 18.39 16.04
C ALA A 322 2.59 19.53 16.65
N ALA A 323 1.46 19.91 16.03
CA ALA A 323 0.53 20.90 16.56
C ALA A 323 -0.10 20.44 17.88
N LEU A 324 -0.58 19.20 17.93
CA LEU A 324 -1.14 18.58 19.15
C LEU A 324 -0.10 18.51 20.27
N ILE A 325 1.13 18.08 19.97
CA ILE A 325 2.24 18.03 20.93
C ILE A 325 2.57 19.45 21.42
N SER A 326 2.60 20.44 20.53
CA SER A 326 2.89 21.85 20.88
C SER A 326 1.82 22.40 21.82
N ALA A 327 0.54 22.18 21.53
CA ALA A 327 -0.56 22.56 22.41
C ALA A 327 -0.44 21.92 23.81
N CYS A 328 -0.14 20.62 23.86
CA CYS A 328 0.08 19.89 25.11
C CYS A 328 1.27 20.43 25.90
N MET A 329 2.39 20.72 25.22
CA MET A 329 3.61 21.24 25.83
C MET A 329 3.41 22.65 26.41
N ARG A 330 2.67 23.52 25.69
CA ARG A 330 2.28 24.84 26.18
C ARG A 330 1.38 24.75 27.40
N ALA A 331 0.36 23.89 27.35
CA ALA A 331 -0.57 23.68 28.45
C ALA A 331 0.10 23.16 29.72
N THR A 332 1.20 22.41 29.59
CA THR A 332 1.92 21.78 30.71
C THR A 332 3.18 22.53 31.18
N GLY A 333 3.42 23.73 30.64
CA GLY A 333 4.57 24.56 31.02
C GLY A 333 5.92 24.01 30.56
N GLN A 334 5.93 23.14 29.55
CA GLN A 334 7.15 22.63 28.92
C GLN A 334 7.77 23.63 27.94
N THR A 335 6.99 24.65 27.55
CA THR A 335 7.46 25.82 26.79
C THR A 335 7.51 27.06 27.69
N GLN A 336 8.36 28.02 27.34
CA GLN A 336 8.52 29.30 28.00
C GLN A 336 7.23 30.13 27.94
N SER A 337 6.56 30.15 26.78
CA SER A 337 5.38 30.97 26.51
C SER A 337 4.15 30.11 26.18
N LEU A 338 3.00 30.49 26.76
CA LEU A 338 1.71 29.86 26.49
C LEU A 338 1.19 30.18 25.08
N THR A 339 1.56 31.33 24.52
CA THR A 339 1.13 31.81 23.20
C THR A 339 2.32 32.30 22.38
N GLY A 340 2.11 32.57 21.09
CA GLY A 340 3.12 33.04 20.16
C GLY A 340 3.91 31.91 19.50
N GLU A 341 5.03 32.25 18.88
CA GLU A 341 5.95 31.29 18.26
C GLU A 341 6.71 30.46 19.31
N LEU A 342 7.14 29.26 18.92
CA LEU A 342 8.10 28.47 19.68
C LEU A 342 9.53 28.96 19.47
N THR A 343 10.35 28.91 20.51
CA THR A 343 11.80 29.08 20.41
C THR A 343 12.44 27.90 19.66
N GLU A 344 13.66 28.07 19.14
CA GLU A 344 14.35 27.02 18.39
C GLU A 344 14.50 25.71 19.20
N ASN A 345 14.84 25.81 20.48
CA ASN A 345 14.98 24.64 21.34
C ASN A 345 13.64 23.90 21.55
N GLU A 346 12.54 24.64 21.64
CA GLU A 346 11.20 24.07 21.78
C GLU A 346 10.75 23.39 20.47
N ARG A 347 10.99 24.02 19.30
CA ARG A 347 10.71 23.42 17.99
C ARG A 347 11.45 22.09 17.82
N ARG A 348 12.74 22.04 18.20
CA ARG A 348 13.53 20.81 18.17
C ARG A 348 12.99 19.73 19.11
N LEU A 349 12.50 20.11 20.30
CA LEU A 349 11.87 19.14 21.22
C LEU A 349 10.54 18.62 20.67
N VAL A 350 9.72 19.49 20.06
CA VAL A 350 8.48 19.09 19.36
C VAL A 350 8.79 18.11 18.24
N LEU A 351 9.79 18.39 17.39
CA LEU A 351 10.22 17.47 16.33
C LEU A 351 10.64 16.11 16.92
N ALA A 352 11.48 16.08 17.95
CA ALA A 352 11.90 14.82 18.59
C ALA A 352 10.72 14.00 19.12
N ARG A 353 9.66 14.65 19.60
CA ARG A 353 8.44 14.01 20.10
C ARG A 353 7.47 13.65 18.98
N ALA A 354 7.41 14.41 17.90
CA ALA A 354 6.65 14.06 16.70
C ALA A 354 7.23 12.77 16.11
N ILE A 355 8.56 12.65 15.99
CA ILE A 355 9.24 11.41 15.60
C ILE A 355 8.82 10.26 16.53
N LEU A 356 8.85 10.46 17.85
CA LEU A 356 8.38 9.44 18.81
C LEU A 356 6.92 9.02 18.54
N GLY A 357 6.01 9.99 18.39
CA GLY A 357 4.60 9.74 18.18
C GLY A 357 4.31 9.05 16.85
N GLU A 358 5.05 9.36 15.78
CA GLU A 358 4.96 8.65 14.51
C GLU A 358 5.38 7.18 14.62
N TRP A 359 6.42 6.90 15.39
CA TRP A 359 6.89 5.52 15.60
C TRP A 359 5.97 4.71 16.50
N ILE A 360 5.41 5.33 17.55
CA ILE A 360 4.38 4.71 18.37
C ILE A 360 3.11 4.49 17.52
N GLY A 361 2.77 5.44 16.65
CA GLY A 361 1.64 5.34 15.72
C GLY A 361 1.88 4.48 14.48
N GLY A 362 3.10 3.99 14.26
CA GLY A 362 3.45 3.06 13.18
C GLY A 362 3.74 3.65 11.78
N SER A 363 3.92 4.98 11.61
CA SER A 363 4.10 5.61 10.29
C SER A 363 5.56 5.74 9.82
N GLY A 364 6.52 5.94 10.74
CA GLY A 364 7.96 5.94 10.45
C GLY A 364 8.45 7.00 9.44
N GLY A 365 7.86 8.21 9.42
CA GLY A 365 8.15 9.27 8.44
C GLY A 365 9.55 9.91 8.55
N GLY A 366 9.94 10.72 7.57
CA GLY A 366 11.22 11.44 7.56
C GLY A 366 11.19 12.70 8.43
N TRP A 367 12.34 13.16 8.96
CA TRP A 367 12.34 14.29 9.91
C TRP A 367 11.84 15.61 9.32
N GLN A 368 11.89 15.79 7.98
CA GLN A 368 11.43 17.02 7.32
C GLN A 368 9.91 17.18 7.33
N ASP A 369 9.16 16.13 7.67
CA ASP A 369 7.70 16.10 7.64
C ASP A 369 7.09 17.12 8.63
N SER A 370 7.79 17.35 9.74
CA SER A 370 7.45 18.39 10.74
C SER A 370 7.85 19.82 10.34
N GLY A 371 8.26 20.03 9.09
CA GLY A 371 8.77 21.32 8.61
C GLY A 371 7.81 22.49 8.81
N GLY A 372 6.50 22.26 8.93
CA GLY A 372 5.49 23.28 9.22
C GLY A 372 5.69 23.99 10.57
N VAL A 373 6.40 23.35 11.52
CA VAL A 373 6.73 23.94 12.83
C VAL A 373 7.64 25.17 12.69
N TRP A 374 8.51 25.21 11.67
CA TRP A 374 9.40 26.34 11.40
C TRP A 374 8.80 27.32 10.39
N PRO A 375 9.06 28.64 10.54
CA PRO A 375 8.54 29.66 9.64
C PRO A 375 9.17 29.63 8.24
N GLY A 376 8.43 30.18 7.27
CA GLY A 376 8.94 30.61 5.97
C GLY A 376 9.62 29.52 5.15
N ILE A 377 10.62 29.95 4.38
CA ILE A 377 11.48 29.09 3.57
C ILE A 377 12.71 28.74 4.40
N LYS A 378 13.03 27.46 4.51
CA LYS A 378 14.19 26.96 5.25
C LYS A 378 14.94 25.87 4.50
N LEU A 379 16.24 25.82 4.73
CA LEU A 379 17.09 24.68 4.40
C LEU A 379 17.20 23.80 5.64
N ILE A 380 16.92 22.51 5.48
CA ILE A 380 17.01 21.53 6.55
C ILE A 380 18.08 20.50 6.14
N GLU A 381 19.04 20.24 7.03
CA GLU A 381 20.24 19.48 6.71
C GLU A 381 20.58 18.48 7.81
N GLY A 382 21.04 17.29 7.43
CA GLY A 382 21.68 16.35 8.34
C GLY A 382 22.93 16.96 8.96
N GLU A 383 23.27 16.54 10.18
CA GLU A 383 24.46 17.04 10.89
C GLU A 383 25.28 15.87 11.42
N LEU A 384 26.61 16.04 11.43
CA LEU A 384 27.54 15.09 12.02
C LEU A 384 27.26 14.91 13.52
N ALA A 385 27.44 13.68 14.03
CA ALA A 385 27.29 13.38 15.45
C ALA A 385 28.52 13.86 16.24
N GLY A 386 28.33 14.79 17.18
CA GLY A 386 29.36 15.27 18.09
C GLY A 386 29.45 14.43 19.37
N GLU A 387 30.50 14.61 20.18
CA GLU A 387 30.77 13.81 21.40
C GLU A 387 29.62 13.78 22.42
N THR A 388 28.74 14.79 22.41
CA THR A 388 27.59 14.89 23.31
C THR A 388 26.33 14.21 22.78
N ASP A 389 26.34 13.78 21.52
CA ASP A 389 25.20 13.13 20.88
C ASP A 389 25.19 11.62 21.20
N PRO A 390 24.01 11.01 21.48
CA PRO A 390 23.90 9.57 21.71
C PRO A 390 24.45 8.71 20.57
N GLU A 391 24.46 9.27 19.36
CA GLU A 391 24.91 8.62 18.12
C GLU A 391 26.43 8.63 17.93
N HIS A 392 27.20 9.34 18.77
CA HIS A 392 28.65 9.43 18.62
C HIS A 392 29.32 8.05 18.73
N GLY A 393 30.15 7.71 17.74
CA GLY A 393 30.78 6.38 17.62
C GLY A 393 29.84 5.27 17.14
N ILE A 394 28.54 5.53 17.00
CA ILE A 394 27.52 4.58 16.51
C ILE A 394 27.20 4.85 15.04
N SER A 395 27.06 6.12 14.66
CA SER A 395 26.79 6.59 13.29
C SER A 395 27.55 7.88 12.96
N ARG A 396 27.60 8.26 11.67
CA ARG A 396 28.32 9.46 11.20
C ARG A 396 27.58 10.76 11.54
N GLY A 397 26.26 10.74 11.38
CA GLY A 397 25.33 11.82 11.67
C GLY A 397 24.44 11.52 12.87
N ARG A 398 23.85 12.58 13.42
CA ARG A 398 22.89 12.51 14.53
C ARG A 398 21.45 12.42 14.02
N LEU A 399 20.52 11.95 14.86
CA LEU A 399 19.11 11.78 14.51
C LEU A 399 18.42 13.09 14.08
N MET A 400 18.75 14.18 14.77
CA MET A 400 18.05 15.46 14.62
C MET A 400 18.75 16.38 13.62
N PRO A 401 18.04 16.87 12.59
CA PRO A 401 18.62 17.76 11.59
C PRO A 401 18.87 19.17 12.16
N LYS A 402 19.52 19.99 11.35
CA LYS A 402 19.67 21.44 11.52
C LYS A 402 18.69 22.17 10.62
N HIS A 403 18.03 23.19 11.16
CA HIS A 403 17.15 24.07 10.40
C HIS A 403 17.79 25.44 10.23
N LYS A 404 17.89 25.93 8.98
CA LYS A 404 18.30 27.28 8.65
C LYS A 404 17.14 27.99 7.94
N VAL A 405 16.43 28.85 8.67
CA VAL A 405 15.38 29.70 8.10
C VAL A 405 16.05 30.81 7.28
N PHE A 406 15.72 30.92 6.00
CA PHE A 406 16.25 31.97 5.13
C PHE A 406 15.61 33.31 5.45
N ASN A 407 16.43 34.31 5.71
CA ASN A 407 15.97 35.67 6.01
C ASN A 407 15.63 36.46 4.72
N GLN A 408 15.31 37.75 4.85
CA GLN A 408 14.98 38.63 3.72
C GLN A 408 16.21 39.07 2.90
N GLU A 409 17.42 38.96 3.42
CA GLU A 409 18.66 39.24 2.67
C GLU A 409 19.02 38.06 1.77
N GLU A 410 18.82 36.84 2.25
CA GLU A 410 19.12 35.59 1.52
C GLU A 410 18.05 35.26 0.48
N ILE A 411 16.76 35.40 0.83
CA ILE A 411 15.64 35.24 -0.10
C ILE A 411 14.70 36.44 0.07
N PRO A 412 14.86 37.48 -0.78
CA PRO A 412 14.07 38.71 -0.71
C PRO A 412 12.57 38.49 -0.90
N ASN A 413 11.76 39.44 -0.42
CA ASN A 413 10.31 39.39 -0.59
C ASN A 413 9.88 39.39 -2.07
N SER A 414 10.66 40.01 -2.96
CA SER A 414 10.43 39.95 -4.40
C SER A 414 10.56 38.54 -4.97
N ALA A 415 11.54 37.75 -4.50
CA ALA A 415 11.71 36.36 -4.92
C ALA A 415 10.60 35.46 -4.36
N ARG A 416 10.19 35.69 -3.10
CA ARG A 416 9.05 35.00 -2.48
C ARG A 416 7.75 35.27 -3.24
N GLN A 417 7.51 36.53 -3.61
CA GLN A 417 6.35 36.92 -4.40
C GLN A 417 6.41 36.32 -5.81
N ALA A 418 7.56 36.36 -6.47
CA ALA A 418 7.73 35.76 -7.80
C ALA A 418 7.43 34.25 -7.80
N LEU A 419 7.86 33.52 -6.76
CA LEU A 419 7.51 32.12 -6.59
C LEU A 419 5.99 31.94 -6.49
N THR A 420 5.33 32.72 -5.62
CA THR A 420 3.87 32.69 -5.47
C THR A 420 3.15 33.06 -6.76
N ASP A 421 3.64 34.02 -7.55
CA ASP A 421 2.99 34.50 -8.77
C ASP A 421 3.11 33.53 -9.96
N SER A 422 4.03 32.57 -9.92
CA SER A 422 4.27 31.61 -11.00
C SER A 422 3.83 30.18 -10.67
N LEU A 423 3.77 29.81 -9.40
CA LEU A 423 3.52 28.42 -8.98
C LEU A 423 2.02 28.13 -8.85
N ILE A 424 1.60 27.01 -9.44
CA ILE A 424 0.27 26.41 -9.30
C ILE A 424 0.44 25.14 -8.47
N LEU A 425 -0.09 25.15 -7.26
CA LEU A 425 -0.04 24.03 -6.33
C LEU A 425 -1.29 23.16 -6.51
N VAL A 426 -1.12 21.85 -6.69
CA VAL A 426 -2.24 20.94 -6.96
C VAL A 426 -2.17 19.64 -6.17
N HIS A 427 -3.31 18.97 -6.07
CA HIS A 427 -3.42 17.57 -5.69
C HIS A 427 -4.10 16.78 -6.80
N GLY A 428 -3.46 15.74 -7.33
CA GLY A 428 -3.94 14.93 -8.45
C GLY A 428 -5.04 13.92 -8.11
N GLY A 429 -5.47 13.84 -6.85
CA GLY A 429 -6.58 12.98 -6.40
C GLY A 429 -6.19 11.53 -6.09
N MET A 430 -4.95 11.11 -6.38
CA MET A 430 -4.46 9.76 -6.05
C MET A 430 -4.02 9.70 -4.59
N ALA A 431 -4.34 8.61 -3.90
CA ALA A 431 -3.75 8.26 -2.61
C ALA A 431 -2.87 7.02 -2.81
N GLN A 432 -1.59 7.11 -2.48
CA GLN A 432 -0.65 6.00 -2.66
C GLN A 432 0.17 5.76 -1.39
N ASN A 433 0.32 4.49 -1.03
CA ASN A 433 1.18 4.07 0.06
C ASN A 433 2.66 4.25 -0.32
N VAL A 434 3.40 5.02 0.47
CA VAL A 434 4.84 5.28 0.26
C VAL A 434 5.75 4.33 1.04
N GLY A 435 5.21 3.51 1.96
CA GLY A 435 5.99 2.58 2.77
C GLY A 435 6.98 1.74 1.95
N PRO A 436 6.53 1.00 0.92
CA PRO A 436 7.41 0.19 0.08
C PRO A 436 8.53 0.97 -0.62
N ILE A 437 8.31 2.26 -0.91
CA ILE A 437 9.33 3.11 -1.52
C ILE A 437 10.42 3.45 -0.51
N LEU A 438 10.06 3.75 0.75
CA LEU A 438 11.06 4.05 1.78
C LEU A 438 12.00 2.84 1.98
N GLU A 439 11.46 1.63 1.93
CA GLU A 439 12.25 0.39 1.97
C GLU A 439 13.18 0.28 0.75
N MET A 440 12.65 0.45 -0.45
CA MET A 440 13.41 0.42 -1.71
C MET A 440 14.56 1.44 -1.73
N VAL A 441 14.30 2.68 -1.32
CA VAL A 441 15.32 3.73 -1.29
C VAL A 441 16.44 3.37 -0.32
N THR A 442 16.07 2.81 0.84
CA THR A 442 17.00 2.39 1.88
C THR A 442 17.88 1.23 1.41
N GLU A 443 17.29 0.24 0.75
CA GLU A 443 18.01 -0.91 0.19
C GLU A 443 19.03 -0.45 -0.87
N LYS A 444 18.58 0.26 -1.90
CA LYS A 444 19.45 0.74 -3.00
C LYS A 444 20.63 1.59 -2.49
N TYR A 445 20.39 2.41 -1.46
CA TYR A 445 21.46 3.15 -0.81
C TYR A 445 22.47 2.22 -0.13
N LEU A 446 22.00 1.27 0.68
CA LEU A 446 22.85 0.35 1.44
C LEU A 446 23.70 -0.55 0.55
N LEU A 447 23.14 -0.96 -0.59
CA LEU A 447 23.83 -1.72 -1.63
C LEU A 447 24.81 -0.87 -2.46
N ARG A 448 24.74 0.46 -2.32
CA ARG A 448 25.46 1.45 -3.14
C ARG A 448 25.24 1.18 -4.64
N SER A 449 23.99 0.91 -5.04
CA SER A 449 23.66 0.71 -6.46
C SER A 449 24.16 1.89 -7.30
N SER A 450 24.92 1.58 -8.35
CA SER A 450 25.81 2.56 -8.99
C SER A 450 25.04 3.73 -9.63
N GLU A 451 23.92 3.45 -10.30
CA GLU A 451 23.09 4.47 -10.94
C GLU A 451 22.42 5.38 -9.91
N GLU A 452 21.81 4.80 -8.88
CA GLU A 452 21.13 5.55 -7.83
C GLU A 452 22.10 6.32 -6.94
N TRP A 453 23.32 5.83 -6.73
CA TRP A 453 24.34 6.59 -6.02
C TRP A 453 24.79 7.81 -6.82
N ARG A 454 25.01 7.68 -8.14
CA ARG A 454 25.34 8.82 -9.00
C ARG A 454 24.20 9.85 -9.03
N ALA A 455 22.97 9.38 -9.20
CA ALA A 455 21.78 10.22 -9.18
C ALA A 455 21.62 10.99 -7.86
N ARG A 456 22.00 10.41 -6.71
CA ARG A 456 22.01 11.15 -5.44
C ARG A 456 23.00 12.30 -5.42
N GLN A 457 24.18 12.14 -6.02
CA GLN A 457 25.15 13.23 -6.13
C GLN A 457 24.62 14.33 -7.06
N GLU A 458 24.07 13.95 -8.21
CA GLU A 458 23.43 14.88 -9.15
C GLU A 458 22.29 15.68 -8.48
N ALA A 459 21.47 15.05 -7.64
CA ALA A 459 20.40 15.71 -6.89
C ALA A 459 20.93 16.79 -5.91
N LEU A 460 22.11 16.58 -5.31
CA LEU A 460 22.73 17.57 -4.43
C LEU A 460 23.25 18.78 -5.20
N ASP A 461 23.86 18.55 -6.36
CA ASP A 461 24.31 19.63 -7.25
C ASP A 461 23.12 20.46 -7.76
N LEU A 462 22.00 19.80 -8.08
CA LEU A 462 20.76 20.48 -8.45
C LEU A 462 20.15 21.27 -7.28
N LEU A 463 20.22 20.76 -6.05
CA LEU A 463 19.73 21.48 -4.87
C LEU A 463 20.44 22.82 -4.70
N ASP A 464 21.77 22.88 -4.83
CA ASP A 464 22.52 24.12 -4.67
C ASP A 464 22.20 25.14 -5.78
N GLN A 465 21.95 24.65 -7.00
CA GLN A 465 21.46 25.48 -8.11
C GLN A 465 20.03 25.99 -7.85
N ILE A 466 19.14 25.15 -7.32
CA ILE A 466 17.76 25.53 -6.97
C ILE A 466 17.76 26.62 -5.89
N VAL A 467 18.59 26.49 -4.85
CA VAL A 467 18.75 27.52 -3.82
C VAL A 467 19.21 28.84 -4.44
N THR A 468 20.16 28.78 -5.39
CA THR A 468 20.66 29.97 -6.10
C THR A 468 19.57 30.63 -6.97
N ALA A 469 18.82 29.84 -7.74
CA ALA A 469 17.72 30.32 -8.56
C ALA A 469 16.63 30.97 -7.70
N LEU A 470 16.26 30.33 -6.59
CA LEU A 470 15.28 30.85 -5.64
C LEU A 470 15.76 32.16 -4.98
N ALA A 471 17.00 32.23 -4.52
CA ALA A 471 17.58 33.44 -3.92
C ALA A 471 17.58 34.64 -4.90
N SER A 472 17.84 34.38 -6.18
CA SER A 472 17.84 35.41 -7.23
C SER A 472 16.44 35.80 -7.74
N GLY A 473 15.39 35.04 -7.39
CA GLY A 473 14.04 35.22 -7.92
C GLY A 473 13.87 34.77 -9.38
N ASN A 474 14.80 33.98 -9.92
CA ASN A 474 14.72 33.45 -11.28
C ASN A 474 13.84 32.18 -11.32
N ILE A 475 12.51 32.39 -11.36
CA ILE A 475 11.55 31.28 -11.28
C ILE A 475 11.50 30.42 -12.55
N ARG A 476 11.88 30.99 -13.70
CA ARG A 476 12.00 30.20 -14.94
C ARG A 476 13.12 29.16 -14.83
N GLU A 477 14.28 29.58 -14.32
CA GLU A 477 15.38 28.64 -14.06
C GLU A 477 15.06 27.65 -12.94
N LEU A 478 14.37 28.10 -11.88
CA LEU A 478 13.85 27.21 -10.85
C LEU A 478 12.98 26.09 -11.46
N GLY A 479 12.05 26.43 -12.35
CA GLY A 479 11.18 25.45 -13.02
C GLY A 479 11.95 24.46 -13.90
N ARG A 480 12.98 24.94 -14.61
CA ARG A 480 13.87 24.08 -15.39
C ARG A 480 14.59 23.07 -14.49
N LEU A 481 15.18 23.54 -13.40
CA LEU A 481 15.94 22.73 -12.45
C LEU A 481 15.07 21.71 -11.69
N THR A 482 13.87 22.09 -11.27
CA THR A 482 12.95 21.15 -10.60
C THR A 482 12.46 20.06 -11.57
N THR A 483 12.24 20.42 -12.84
CA THR A 483 11.88 19.45 -13.89
C THR A 483 13.03 18.49 -14.18
N GLU A 484 14.26 19.00 -14.25
CA GLU A 484 15.47 18.21 -14.42
C GLU A 484 15.68 17.24 -13.25
N ASN A 485 15.55 17.73 -12.01
CA ASN A 485 15.64 16.90 -10.81
C ASN A 485 14.60 15.77 -10.83
N PHE A 486 13.36 16.08 -11.23
CA PHE A 486 12.29 15.09 -11.36
C PHE A 486 12.56 14.06 -12.45
N ARG A 487 12.89 14.48 -13.67
CA ARG A 487 13.07 13.56 -14.83
C ARG A 487 14.39 12.80 -14.77
N GLY A 488 15.40 13.35 -14.11
CA GLY A 488 16.71 12.72 -13.92
C GLY A 488 16.77 11.99 -12.58
N PRO A 489 17.48 12.54 -11.59
CA PRO A 489 17.92 11.78 -10.43
C PRO A 489 16.77 11.19 -9.59
N LEU A 490 15.62 11.86 -9.46
CA LEU A 490 14.51 11.30 -8.68
C LEU A 490 13.90 10.04 -9.32
N GLN A 491 13.71 10.03 -10.64
CA GLN A 491 13.25 8.85 -11.37
C GLN A 491 14.31 7.75 -11.44
N THR A 492 15.60 8.09 -11.47
CA THR A 492 16.67 7.08 -11.39
C THR A 492 16.69 6.41 -10.01
N ILE A 493 16.62 7.18 -8.93
CA ILE A 493 16.65 6.62 -7.57
C ILE A 493 15.41 5.76 -7.32
N ILE A 494 14.23 6.28 -7.67
CA ILE A 494 12.95 5.59 -7.55
C ILE A 494 12.17 5.72 -8.86
N PRO A 495 12.14 4.66 -9.69
CA PRO A 495 11.35 4.65 -10.92
C PRO A 495 9.87 4.96 -10.69
N TRP A 496 9.33 4.66 -9.51
CA TRP A 496 7.93 4.94 -9.12
C TRP A 496 7.69 6.38 -8.64
N ALA A 497 8.70 7.25 -8.67
CA ALA A 497 8.50 8.68 -8.40
C ALA A 497 7.49 9.31 -9.37
N THR A 498 7.30 8.70 -10.53
CA THR A 498 6.32 9.08 -11.55
C THR A 498 5.37 7.93 -11.88
N ASN A 499 4.26 8.26 -12.54
CA ASN A 499 3.31 7.30 -13.08
C ASN A 499 2.70 7.84 -14.39
N HIS A 500 1.93 7.02 -15.09
CA HIS A 500 1.32 7.40 -16.36
C HIS A 500 0.41 8.64 -16.26
N PHE A 501 -0.32 8.80 -15.15
CA PHE A 501 -1.19 9.97 -14.92
C PHE A 501 -0.36 11.25 -14.85
N THR A 502 0.67 11.29 -13.99
CA THR A 502 1.56 12.46 -13.84
C THR A 502 2.24 12.84 -15.16
N GLU A 503 2.84 11.88 -15.88
CA GLU A 503 3.49 12.17 -17.16
C GLU A 503 2.49 12.75 -18.18
N THR A 504 1.25 12.22 -18.21
CA THR A 504 0.19 12.73 -19.08
C THR A 504 -0.21 14.16 -18.72
N LEU A 505 -0.26 14.50 -17.43
CA LEU A 505 -0.51 15.87 -16.98
C LEU A 505 0.60 16.82 -17.43
N ILE A 506 1.87 16.46 -17.18
CA ILE A 506 3.02 17.26 -17.58
C ILE A 506 2.99 17.53 -19.09
N ASP A 507 2.75 16.48 -19.88
CA ASP A 507 2.70 16.61 -21.35
C ASP A 507 1.54 17.50 -21.82
N ARG A 508 0.34 17.36 -21.24
CA ARG A 508 -0.84 18.16 -21.62
C ARG A 508 -0.67 19.63 -21.23
N VAL A 509 -0.18 19.90 -20.02
CA VAL A 509 0.07 21.27 -19.53
C VAL A 509 1.20 21.91 -20.33
N SER A 510 2.32 21.21 -20.55
CA SER A 510 3.43 21.70 -21.37
C SER A 510 2.99 22.05 -22.79
N LYS A 511 2.21 21.19 -23.45
CA LYS A 511 1.65 21.47 -24.80
C LYS A 511 0.71 22.67 -24.81
N LYS A 512 -0.07 22.86 -23.74
CA LYS A 512 -1.06 23.94 -23.65
C LYS A 512 -0.43 25.32 -23.49
N PHE A 513 0.64 25.43 -22.69
CA PHE A 513 1.29 26.71 -22.38
C PHE A 513 2.56 26.97 -23.21
N GLY A 514 3.15 25.96 -23.86
CA GLY A 514 4.32 26.15 -24.73
C GLY A 514 5.49 26.76 -23.97
N GLU A 515 6.03 27.87 -24.47
CA GLU A 515 7.14 28.61 -23.83
C GLU A 515 6.77 29.26 -22.49
N ASP A 516 5.47 29.46 -22.23
CA ASP A 516 4.96 29.98 -20.96
C ASP A 516 4.93 28.90 -19.87
N PHE A 517 5.16 27.63 -20.22
CA PHE A 517 5.40 26.55 -19.26
C PHE A 517 6.88 26.55 -18.87
N TRP A 518 7.17 26.88 -17.61
CA TRP A 518 8.53 26.98 -17.11
C TRP A 518 9.02 25.72 -16.41
N GLY A 519 8.11 24.88 -15.89
CA GLY A 519 8.50 23.59 -15.35
C GLY A 519 7.46 22.86 -14.51
N PHE A 520 7.84 21.65 -14.12
CA PHE A 520 7.12 20.77 -13.20
C PHE A 520 7.93 20.57 -11.93
N TRP A 521 7.23 20.26 -10.85
CA TRP A 521 7.82 19.94 -9.57
C TRP A 521 6.93 18.94 -8.81
N MET A 522 7.56 17.94 -8.21
CA MET A 522 6.93 16.90 -7.39
C MET A 522 7.05 17.26 -5.91
N LEU A 523 5.95 17.15 -5.17
CA LEU A 523 5.98 17.18 -3.70
C LEU A 523 6.16 15.78 -3.15
N GLY A 524 7.14 15.60 -2.26
CA GLY A 524 7.36 14.44 -1.39
C GLY A 524 6.96 13.03 -1.90
N GLY A 525 7.91 12.10 -1.98
CA GLY A 525 7.61 10.66 -2.03
C GLY A 525 7.20 10.11 -3.41
N MET A 526 6.01 10.43 -3.91
CA MET A 526 5.50 9.96 -5.22
C MET A 526 4.56 10.97 -5.85
N SER A 527 4.66 11.13 -7.16
CA SER A 527 3.75 11.96 -7.97
C SER A 527 2.34 11.36 -8.10
N GLY A 528 1.35 12.21 -8.38
CA GLY A 528 -0.07 11.84 -8.49
C GLY A 528 -0.91 12.28 -7.28
N GLY A 529 -0.26 12.51 -6.14
CA GLY A 529 -0.79 13.27 -5.00
C GLY A 529 -0.47 14.76 -5.16
N GLY A 530 0.34 15.32 -4.27
CA GLY A 530 0.80 16.71 -4.34
C GLY A 530 1.81 16.98 -5.46
N MET A 531 1.59 18.03 -6.24
CA MET A 531 2.46 18.44 -7.36
C MET A 531 2.40 19.96 -7.55
N GLY A 532 3.34 20.51 -8.34
CA GLY A 532 3.29 21.89 -8.78
C GLY A 532 3.65 22.09 -10.24
N PHE A 533 2.99 23.05 -10.89
CA PHE A 533 3.29 23.52 -12.24
C PHE A 533 3.74 24.97 -12.17
N ILE A 534 4.83 25.29 -12.85
CA ILE A 534 5.41 26.63 -12.88
C ILE A 534 5.16 27.21 -14.26
N VAL A 535 4.49 28.36 -14.29
CA VAL A 535 4.13 29.09 -15.51
C VAL A 535 4.59 30.54 -15.44
N GLU A 536 4.61 31.20 -16.59
CA GLU A 536 4.76 32.65 -16.65
C GLU A 536 3.70 33.36 -15.77
N PRO A 537 4.07 34.35 -14.92
CA PRO A 537 3.16 34.99 -13.98
C PRO A 537 1.86 35.52 -14.60
N SER A 538 1.91 36.09 -15.81
CA SER A 538 0.73 36.59 -16.53
C SER A 538 -0.31 35.51 -16.84
N ARG A 539 0.11 34.24 -16.90
CA ARG A 539 -0.75 33.10 -17.22
C ARG A 539 -1.32 32.40 -15.99
N LYS A 540 -0.86 32.72 -14.77
CA LYS A 540 -1.27 32.01 -13.54
C LYS A 540 -2.79 31.89 -13.39
N GLN A 541 -3.52 33.00 -13.54
CA GLN A 541 -4.99 33.02 -13.34
C GLN A 541 -5.73 32.13 -14.34
N GLU A 542 -5.29 32.10 -15.60
CA GLU A 542 -5.81 31.17 -16.60
C GLU A 542 -5.44 29.73 -16.25
N ALA A 543 -4.20 29.51 -15.83
CA ALA A 543 -3.64 28.19 -15.62
C ALA A 543 -4.25 27.45 -14.41
N LEU A 544 -4.68 28.17 -13.35
CA LEU A 544 -5.41 27.58 -12.22
C LEU A 544 -6.62 26.74 -12.70
N ASN A 545 -7.44 27.29 -13.60
CA ASN A 545 -8.63 26.61 -14.13
C ASN A 545 -8.26 25.51 -15.15
N ILE A 546 -7.34 25.81 -16.05
CA ILE A 546 -6.99 24.88 -17.14
C ILE A 546 -6.29 23.62 -16.61
N VAL A 547 -5.39 23.77 -15.62
CA VAL A 547 -4.72 22.63 -14.99
C VAL A 547 -5.76 21.77 -14.26
N HIS A 548 -6.72 22.37 -13.56
CA HIS A 548 -7.83 21.66 -12.93
C HIS A 548 -8.63 20.81 -13.95
N ASP A 549 -9.03 21.41 -15.06
CA ASP A 549 -9.79 20.73 -16.12
C ASP A 549 -9.00 19.56 -16.74
N ILE A 550 -7.71 19.78 -17.03
CA ILE A 550 -6.82 18.73 -17.53
C ILE A 550 -6.73 17.57 -16.53
N MET A 551 -6.60 17.86 -15.22
CA MET A 551 -6.55 16.83 -14.19
C MET A 551 -7.86 16.03 -14.14
N ILE A 552 -9.01 16.70 -14.13
CA ILE A 552 -10.34 16.05 -14.09
C ILE A 552 -10.55 15.17 -15.32
N GLN A 553 -10.22 15.67 -16.51
CA GLN A 553 -10.33 14.90 -17.75
C GLN A 553 -9.43 13.65 -17.71
N THR A 554 -8.16 13.82 -17.35
CA THR A 554 -7.20 12.72 -17.30
C THR A 554 -7.57 11.69 -16.23
N LYS A 555 -8.11 12.15 -15.09
CA LYS A 555 -8.64 11.28 -14.03
C LYS A 555 -9.79 10.42 -14.56
N ARG A 556 -10.77 11.01 -15.25
CA ARG A 556 -11.89 10.27 -15.87
C ARG A 556 -11.43 9.23 -16.89
N GLU A 557 -10.39 9.54 -17.67
CA GLU A 557 -9.81 8.60 -18.64
C GLU A 557 -9.14 7.39 -17.95
N LEU A 558 -8.63 7.57 -16.73
CA LEU A 558 -7.83 6.57 -16.01
C LEU A 558 -8.50 5.99 -14.75
N GLU A 559 -9.71 6.42 -14.38
CA GLU A 559 -10.35 6.06 -13.10
C GLU A 559 -10.65 4.56 -12.98
N ASN A 560 -10.77 3.87 -14.11
CA ASN A 560 -10.93 2.41 -14.16
C ASN A 560 -9.59 1.65 -14.13
N ALA A 561 -8.46 2.34 -14.29
CA ALA A 561 -7.12 1.77 -14.36
C ALA A 561 -6.25 2.11 -13.13
N LEU A 562 -6.46 3.29 -12.53
CA LEU A 562 -5.69 3.82 -11.41
C LEU A 562 -6.61 4.21 -10.25
N PRO A 563 -6.18 3.96 -8.99
CA PRO A 563 -6.99 4.30 -7.82
C PRO A 563 -6.94 5.81 -7.52
N PHE A 564 -8.08 6.48 -7.67
CA PHE A 564 -8.28 7.85 -7.20
C PHE A 564 -9.15 7.85 -5.93
N ALA A 565 -8.68 8.58 -4.90
CA ALA A 565 -9.41 8.73 -3.65
C ALA A 565 -10.43 9.87 -3.71
N MET A 566 -10.18 10.88 -4.54
CA MET A 566 -11.05 12.03 -4.73
C MET A 566 -10.85 12.66 -6.12
N ASP A 567 -11.65 13.68 -6.42
CA ASP A 567 -11.37 14.56 -7.56
C ASP A 567 -10.10 15.39 -7.29
N PRO A 568 -9.26 15.63 -8.32
CA PRO A 568 -8.14 16.55 -8.24
C PRO A 568 -8.55 17.95 -7.74
N VAL A 569 -7.66 18.63 -7.02
CA VAL A 569 -7.90 20.00 -6.53
C VAL A 569 -6.70 20.90 -6.83
N VAL A 570 -6.99 22.19 -6.98
CA VAL A 570 -5.99 23.26 -7.07
C VAL A 570 -6.05 24.08 -5.79
N TYR A 571 -4.88 24.45 -5.28
CA TYR A 571 -4.75 25.23 -4.06
C TYR A 571 -4.30 26.65 -4.34
N ASP A 572 -4.96 27.60 -3.67
CA ASP A 572 -4.38 28.90 -3.38
C ASP A 572 -3.51 28.77 -2.12
N PHE A 573 -2.33 29.37 -2.13
CA PHE A 573 -1.39 29.26 -1.01
C PHE A 573 -0.69 30.58 -0.70
N ALA A 574 -0.26 30.73 0.55
CA ALA A 574 0.58 31.83 1.01
C ALA A 574 1.75 31.31 1.85
N ILE A 575 2.92 31.96 1.77
CA ILE A 575 4.08 31.59 2.58
C ILE A 575 3.85 32.07 4.02
N ASN A 576 3.80 31.12 4.97
CA ASN A 576 3.55 31.42 6.37
C ASN A 576 4.82 31.94 7.06
N PRO A 577 4.81 33.12 7.69
CA PRO A 577 6.00 33.72 8.30
C PRO A 577 6.28 33.28 9.74
N HIS A 578 5.40 32.48 10.37
CA HIS A 578 5.44 32.19 11.81
C HIS A 578 5.76 30.72 12.13
N GLY A 579 5.42 29.79 11.24
CA GLY A 579 5.42 28.37 11.55
C GLY A 579 4.28 28.04 12.50
N THR A 580 4.51 27.14 13.47
CA THR A 580 3.49 26.85 14.49
C THR A 580 3.28 28.04 15.42
N PHE A 581 2.01 28.36 15.70
CA PHE A 581 1.64 29.54 16.48
C PHE A 581 0.52 29.23 17.47
N GLY A 582 0.75 29.54 18.76
CA GLY A 582 -0.21 29.32 19.84
C GLY A 582 -1.02 30.58 20.20
N GLN A 583 -2.32 30.43 20.39
CA GLN A 583 -3.24 31.49 20.83
C GLN A 583 -4.13 30.97 21.97
N ILE A 584 -4.54 31.88 22.86
CA ILE A 584 -5.50 31.55 23.93
C ILE A 584 -6.76 32.36 23.73
N HIS A 585 -7.91 31.70 23.78
CA HIS A 585 -9.23 32.31 23.72
C HIS A 585 -9.88 32.27 25.11
N ARG A 586 -10.47 33.40 25.52
CA ARG A 586 -11.05 33.61 26.86
C ARG A 586 -12.43 34.25 26.76
N GLY A 587 -13.24 34.08 27.79
CA GLY A 587 -14.58 34.67 27.88
C GLY A 587 -15.43 34.33 26.66
N ASP A 588 -16.01 35.34 26.02
CA ASP A 588 -16.88 35.17 24.86
C ASP A 588 -16.18 34.65 23.60
N GLU A 589 -14.85 34.78 23.50
CA GLU A 589 -14.05 34.26 22.38
C GLU A 589 -13.68 32.78 22.55
N ALA A 590 -13.89 32.19 23.74
CA ALA A 590 -13.57 30.78 24.04
C ALA A 590 -14.57 29.82 23.36
N LEU A 591 -14.62 29.85 22.03
CA LEU A 591 -15.46 29.02 21.17
C LEU A 591 -14.59 28.08 20.35
N LEU A 592 -15.07 26.85 20.16
CA LEU A 592 -14.51 25.91 19.19
C LEU A 592 -15.04 26.21 17.78
N PRO A 593 -14.45 25.66 16.71
CA PRO A 593 -14.96 25.83 15.35
C PRO A 593 -16.42 25.34 15.22
N PRO A 594 -17.26 25.97 14.38
CA PRO A 594 -18.66 25.56 14.21
C PRO A 594 -18.88 24.05 13.99
N PRO A 595 -18.09 23.34 13.16
CA PRO A 595 -18.27 21.91 12.94
C PRO A 595 -18.08 21.03 14.18
N TYR A 596 -17.33 21.49 15.20
CA TYR A 596 -17.23 20.77 16.48
C TYR A 596 -18.60 20.66 17.16
N TYR A 597 -19.38 21.73 17.14
CA TYR A 597 -20.70 21.77 17.78
C TYR A 597 -21.71 20.89 17.05
N HIS A 598 -21.61 20.74 15.73
CA HIS A 598 -22.44 19.80 14.99
C HIS A 598 -22.24 18.35 15.46
N LEU A 599 -21.00 18.00 15.83
CA LEU A 599 -20.65 16.68 16.37
C LEU A 599 -21.07 16.53 17.85
N ALA A 600 -20.74 17.50 18.69
CA ALA A 600 -20.89 17.38 20.15
C ALA A 600 -22.34 17.60 20.64
N LEU A 601 -23.16 18.36 19.90
CA LEU A 601 -24.48 18.76 20.38
C LEU A 601 -25.55 17.68 20.23
N ALA A 602 -25.39 16.70 19.34
CA ALA A 602 -26.38 15.64 19.15
C ALA A 602 -26.66 14.86 20.46
N ASP A 603 -25.62 14.48 21.19
CA ASP A 603 -25.76 13.78 22.48
C ASP A 603 -26.11 14.73 23.63
N THR A 604 -25.58 15.95 23.58
CA THR A 604 -25.84 16.98 24.59
C THR A 604 -27.32 17.39 24.61
N LEU A 605 -27.95 17.55 23.44
CA LEU A 605 -29.38 17.89 23.30
C LEU A 605 -30.33 16.76 23.71
N ARG A 606 -29.87 15.50 23.68
CA ARG A 606 -30.62 14.34 24.17
C ARG A 606 -30.58 14.21 25.70
N THR A 607 -29.69 14.94 26.36
CA THR A 607 -29.50 14.91 27.80
C THR A 607 -30.37 15.98 28.48
N PRO A 608 -31.19 15.64 29.49
CA PRO A 608 -31.98 16.62 30.22
C PRO A 608 -31.12 17.76 30.80
N PRO A 609 -31.53 19.03 30.70
CA PRO A 609 -30.71 20.18 31.12
C PRO A 609 -30.20 20.12 32.57
N GLU A 610 -30.97 19.50 33.47
CA GLU A 610 -30.60 19.28 34.87
C GLU A 610 -29.45 18.29 35.08
N LYS A 611 -29.15 17.44 34.09
CA LYS A 611 -28.03 16.49 34.10
C LYS A 611 -26.77 17.05 33.44
N LEU A 612 -26.83 18.23 32.82
CA LEU A 612 -25.68 18.89 32.21
C LEU A 612 -24.82 19.61 33.26
N SER A 613 -23.51 19.47 33.14
CA SER A 613 -22.56 20.18 33.99
C SER A 613 -22.71 21.71 33.83
N PRO A 614 -22.32 22.52 34.84
CA PRO A 614 -22.33 23.98 34.71
C PRO A 614 -21.49 24.47 33.52
N THR A 615 -20.37 23.80 33.24
CA THR A 615 -19.49 24.13 32.11
C THR A 615 -20.18 23.87 30.78
N THR A 616 -20.81 22.71 30.60
CA THR A 616 -21.53 22.36 29.37
C THR A 616 -22.71 23.30 29.13
N ARG A 617 -23.44 23.71 30.18
CA ARG A 617 -24.52 24.71 30.06
C ARG A 617 -24.00 26.08 29.63
N ALA A 618 -22.90 26.54 30.23
CA ALA A 618 -22.28 27.81 29.84
C ALA A 618 -21.80 27.78 28.38
N GLU A 619 -21.23 26.66 27.92
CA GLU A 619 -20.83 26.45 26.53
C GLU A 619 -22.03 26.49 25.57
N LEU A 620 -23.15 25.83 25.91
CA LEU A 620 -24.39 25.89 25.12
C LEU A 620 -24.95 27.31 25.00
N ASP A 621 -25.00 28.05 26.12
CA ASP A 621 -25.48 29.43 26.13
C ASP A 621 -24.58 30.33 25.27
N GLN A 622 -23.26 30.14 25.35
CA GLN A 622 -22.29 30.88 24.53
C GLN A 622 -22.44 30.56 23.04
N PHE A 623 -22.56 29.28 22.68
CA PHE A 623 -22.82 28.86 21.30
C PHE A 623 -24.15 29.45 20.78
N ALA A 624 -25.23 29.40 21.57
CA ALA A 624 -26.52 29.98 21.19
C ALA A 624 -26.47 31.52 21.04
N ARG A 625 -25.61 32.21 21.79
CA ARG A 625 -25.32 33.64 21.56
C ARG A 625 -24.53 33.82 20.27
N ALA A 626 -23.47 33.04 20.05
CA ALA A 626 -22.63 33.10 18.86
C ALA A 626 -23.44 32.89 17.57
N CYS A 627 -24.37 31.93 17.52
CA CYS A 627 -25.27 31.75 16.37
C CYS A 627 -26.11 32.99 16.02
N ARG A 628 -26.34 33.90 16.98
CA ARG A 628 -27.11 35.13 16.80
C ARG A 628 -26.23 36.35 16.50
N THR A 629 -25.00 36.38 16.99
CA THR A 629 -24.15 37.57 16.98
C THR A 629 -22.88 37.43 16.14
N ASN A 630 -22.46 36.21 15.80
CA ASN A 630 -21.26 35.92 15.03
C ASN A 630 -21.63 35.30 13.68
N SER A 631 -21.26 35.97 12.59
CA SER A 631 -21.53 35.52 11.22
C SER A 631 -20.93 34.16 10.88
N THR A 632 -19.87 33.73 11.58
CA THR A 632 -19.25 32.41 11.38
C THR A 632 -20.16 31.26 11.83
N PHE A 633 -21.11 31.53 12.74
CA PHE A 633 -22.01 30.55 13.33
C PHE A 633 -23.46 30.69 12.84
N SER A 634 -23.75 31.64 11.93
CA SER A 634 -25.12 31.94 11.53
C SER A 634 -25.81 30.78 10.80
N SER A 635 -25.06 29.95 10.08
CA SER A 635 -25.57 28.75 9.40
C SER A 635 -25.60 27.50 10.29
N SER A 636 -25.02 27.53 11.49
CA SER A 636 -24.90 26.35 12.35
C SER A 636 -26.24 25.80 12.82
N VAL A 637 -27.26 26.64 12.98
CA VAL A 637 -28.60 26.21 13.38
C VAL A 637 -29.24 25.33 12.31
N GLU A 638 -29.13 25.70 11.03
CA GLU A 638 -29.67 24.93 9.90
C GLU A 638 -28.95 23.58 9.76
N SER A 639 -27.61 23.58 9.80
CA SER A 639 -26.81 22.35 9.79
C SER A 639 -27.07 21.41 10.98
N LEU A 640 -27.38 21.97 12.16
CA LEU A 640 -27.79 21.17 13.32
C LEU A 640 -29.14 20.49 13.12
N PHE A 641 -30.11 21.16 12.49
CA PHE A 641 -31.41 20.54 12.16
C PHE A 641 -31.26 19.38 11.17
N GLU A 642 -30.40 19.53 10.14
CA GLU A 642 -30.06 18.45 9.21
C GLU A 642 -29.42 17.25 9.91
N THR A 643 -28.60 17.50 10.94
CA THR A 643 -27.92 16.45 11.71
C THR A 643 -28.87 15.72 12.68
N LEU A 644 -29.85 16.44 13.26
CA LEU A 644 -30.79 15.90 14.25
C LEU A 644 -31.98 15.17 13.62
N ILE A 645 -32.36 15.54 12.39
CA ILE A 645 -33.46 14.94 11.63
C ILE A 645 -32.85 14.25 10.40
N PRO A 646 -32.48 12.96 10.49
CA PRO A 646 -31.95 12.25 9.33
C PRO A 646 -32.99 12.26 8.21
N HIS A 647 -32.60 12.76 7.04
CA HIS A 647 -33.38 12.51 5.83
C HIS A 647 -33.47 10.99 5.63
N VAL A 648 -34.69 10.49 5.42
CA VAL A 648 -34.87 9.15 4.88
C VAL A 648 -34.36 9.24 3.45
N ASP A 649 -33.07 8.95 3.24
CA ASP A 649 -32.57 8.70 1.90
C ASP A 649 -33.44 7.59 1.33
N ASN A 650 -34.13 7.92 0.23
CA ASN A 650 -34.94 6.97 -0.53
C ASN A 650 -33.99 5.98 -1.25
N ASP A 651 -33.27 5.16 -0.48
CA ASP A 651 -32.47 4.03 -0.96
C ASP A 651 -33.32 2.82 -1.37
N ALA A 652 -34.64 3.02 -1.56
CA ALA A 652 -35.54 2.05 -2.17
C ALA A 652 -35.17 1.69 -3.62
N ASN A 653 -34.19 2.38 -4.24
CA ASN A 653 -33.64 2.02 -5.54
C ASN A 653 -32.46 1.02 -5.48
N GLY A 654 -31.85 0.78 -4.31
CA GLY A 654 -30.69 -0.11 -4.13
C GLY A 654 -31.03 -1.59 -4.37
N ASP A 655 -32.07 -2.10 -3.71
CA ASP A 655 -32.49 -3.52 -3.80
C ASP A 655 -32.94 -3.93 -5.20
N ASN A 656 -33.62 -3.03 -5.91
CA ASN A 656 -34.01 -3.23 -7.31
C ASN A 656 -32.79 -3.31 -8.24
N SER A 657 -31.68 -2.63 -7.91
CA SER A 657 -30.46 -2.64 -8.73
C SER A 657 -29.61 -3.91 -8.51
N LEU A 658 -29.47 -4.40 -7.27
CA LEU A 658 -28.70 -5.61 -6.97
C LEU A 658 -29.35 -6.86 -7.58
N SER A 659 -30.68 -7.00 -7.41
CA SER A 659 -31.45 -8.12 -7.97
C SER A 659 -31.33 -8.18 -9.50
N LYS A 660 -31.34 -7.02 -10.16
CA LYS A 660 -31.13 -6.92 -11.61
C LYS A 660 -29.72 -7.35 -12.01
N LEU A 661 -28.69 -6.90 -11.30
CA LEU A 661 -27.30 -7.29 -11.56
C LEU A 661 -27.07 -8.80 -11.39
N LEU A 662 -27.67 -9.41 -10.37
CA LEU A 662 -27.60 -10.86 -10.16
C LEU A 662 -28.18 -11.62 -11.37
N ALA A 663 -29.36 -11.22 -11.84
CA ALA A 663 -30.01 -11.85 -12.99
C ALA A 663 -29.21 -11.68 -14.30
N GLU A 664 -28.69 -10.48 -14.57
CA GLU A 664 -27.95 -10.18 -15.81
C GLU A 664 -26.60 -10.92 -15.90
N ASN A 665 -26.00 -11.25 -14.75
CA ASN A 665 -24.67 -11.87 -14.66
C ASN A 665 -24.71 -13.38 -14.36
N GLY A 666 -25.88 -14.02 -14.48
CA GLY A 666 -26.01 -15.47 -14.39
C GLY A 666 -25.94 -16.03 -12.98
N PHE A 667 -26.50 -15.31 -11.99
CA PHE A 667 -26.62 -15.81 -10.62
C PHE A 667 -27.50 -17.06 -10.55
N ASP A 668 -26.97 -18.13 -9.94
CA ASP A 668 -27.72 -19.36 -9.68
C ASP A 668 -28.25 -19.35 -8.24
N GLN A 669 -29.49 -18.88 -8.08
CA GLN A 669 -30.11 -18.75 -6.75
C GLN A 669 -30.22 -20.09 -6.01
N ARG A 670 -30.41 -21.21 -6.73
CA ARG A 670 -30.51 -22.53 -6.10
C ARG A 670 -29.15 -22.94 -5.52
N GLN A 671 -28.10 -22.81 -6.32
CA GLN A 671 -26.75 -23.12 -5.88
C GLN A 671 -26.32 -22.22 -4.71
N HIS A 672 -26.62 -20.91 -4.78
CA HIS A 672 -26.30 -19.97 -3.70
C HIS A 672 -26.97 -20.37 -2.38
N GLU A 673 -28.26 -20.71 -2.41
CA GLU A 673 -28.99 -21.10 -1.22
C GLU A 673 -28.49 -22.44 -0.64
N GLU A 674 -28.13 -23.40 -1.50
CA GLU A 674 -27.49 -24.65 -1.08
C GLU A 674 -26.15 -24.39 -0.36
N ILE A 675 -25.29 -23.55 -0.95
CA ILE A 675 -23.99 -23.16 -0.36
C ILE A 675 -24.19 -22.39 0.95
N ARG A 676 -25.15 -21.48 1.01
CA ARG A 676 -25.46 -20.69 2.21
C ARG A 676 -25.93 -21.61 3.35
N GLN A 677 -26.79 -22.58 3.06
CA GLN A 677 -27.24 -23.56 4.04
C GLN A 677 -26.10 -24.48 4.49
N ASP A 678 -25.25 -24.95 3.57
CA ASP A 678 -24.08 -25.75 3.89
C ASP A 678 -23.08 -25.00 4.78
N LEU A 679 -22.88 -23.70 4.54
CA LEU A 679 -22.01 -22.83 5.36
C LEU A 679 -22.60 -22.64 6.75
N PHE A 680 -23.90 -22.33 6.83
CA PHE A 680 -24.59 -22.15 8.10
C PHE A 680 -24.59 -23.42 8.96
N GLU A 681 -24.77 -24.58 8.34
CA GLU A 681 -24.76 -25.88 9.03
C GLU A 681 -23.34 -26.43 9.27
N GLY A 682 -22.29 -25.70 8.87
CA GLY A 682 -20.88 -26.06 9.07
C GLY A 682 -20.41 -27.25 8.23
N ARG A 683 -21.11 -27.59 7.14
CA ARG A 683 -20.69 -28.62 6.18
C ARG A 683 -19.55 -28.14 5.29
N ILE A 684 -19.54 -26.84 4.99
CA ILE A 684 -18.45 -26.15 4.31
C ILE A 684 -18.02 -24.96 5.18
N GLY A 685 -16.78 -24.52 5.01
CA GLY A 685 -16.13 -23.52 5.85
C GLY A 685 -14.63 -23.56 5.59
N LEU A 686 -13.87 -22.62 6.16
CA LEU A 686 -12.42 -22.56 5.97
C LEU A 686 -11.71 -23.82 6.45
N ALA A 687 -12.12 -24.37 7.60
CA ALA A 687 -11.56 -25.60 8.14
C ALA A 687 -11.93 -26.81 7.24
N GLN A 688 -13.15 -26.82 6.70
CA GLN A 688 -13.70 -27.89 5.85
C GLN A 688 -13.15 -27.88 4.42
N ASN A 689 -12.50 -26.79 3.99
CA ASN A 689 -11.76 -26.78 2.73
C ASN A 689 -10.64 -27.83 2.72
N ARG A 690 -10.06 -28.12 3.89
CA ARG A 690 -8.87 -28.97 4.02
C ARG A 690 -9.20 -30.44 3.80
N LEU A 691 -8.31 -31.14 3.10
CA LEU A 691 -8.34 -32.59 3.01
C LEU A 691 -8.13 -33.23 4.39
N PRO A 692 -8.56 -34.49 4.60
CA PRO A 692 -8.34 -35.19 5.85
C PRO A 692 -6.85 -35.21 6.26
N PRO A 693 -6.51 -35.03 7.55
CA PRO A 693 -5.11 -35.09 8.02
C PRO A 693 -4.39 -36.42 7.79
N THR A 694 -5.13 -37.47 7.43
CA THR A 694 -4.63 -38.80 7.06
C THR A 694 -4.25 -38.92 5.57
N THR A 695 -4.56 -37.91 4.75
CA THR A 695 -4.18 -37.89 3.33
C THR A 695 -2.67 -37.82 3.20
N LEU A 696 -2.09 -38.79 2.48
CA LEU A 696 -0.66 -38.81 2.21
C LEU A 696 -0.33 -37.90 1.04
N ILE A 697 0.36 -36.79 1.34
CA ILE A 697 0.86 -35.83 0.36
C ILE A 697 2.38 -36.03 0.26
N LYS A 698 2.88 -36.12 -0.96
CA LYS A 698 4.32 -36.22 -1.25
C LYS A 698 4.67 -35.28 -2.39
N ASP A 699 5.93 -34.89 -2.44
CA ASP A 699 6.48 -34.27 -3.64
C ASP A 699 6.42 -35.23 -4.84
N VAL A 700 6.43 -34.67 -6.05
CA VAL A 700 6.39 -35.45 -7.28
C VAL A 700 7.75 -36.07 -7.61
N SER A 701 7.73 -37.19 -8.33
CA SER A 701 8.96 -37.81 -8.84
C SER A 701 9.40 -37.17 -10.16
N PRO A 702 10.69 -37.27 -10.55
CA PRO A 702 11.15 -36.82 -11.87
C PRO A 702 10.42 -37.47 -13.06
N THR A 703 9.74 -38.61 -12.86
CA THR A 703 8.94 -39.27 -13.90
C THR A 703 7.51 -38.72 -14.04
N ASP A 704 7.04 -37.95 -13.04
CA ASP A 704 5.71 -37.32 -13.07
C ASP A 704 5.69 -36.00 -13.83
N ILE A 705 6.87 -35.44 -14.12
CA ILE A 705 7.08 -34.13 -14.73
C ILE A 705 7.96 -34.24 -15.98
N THR A 706 7.88 -33.24 -16.87
CA THR A 706 8.89 -33.01 -17.91
C THR A 706 9.60 -31.70 -17.61
N ASP A 707 10.92 -31.74 -17.41
CA ASP A 707 11.70 -30.54 -17.10
C ASP A 707 12.17 -29.82 -18.38
N PHE A 708 11.51 -28.71 -18.68
CA PHE A 708 11.82 -27.88 -19.85
C PHE A 708 13.03 -26.95 -19.64
N THR A 709 13.66 -26.99 -18.47
CA THR A 709 14.88 -26.22 -18.18
C THR A 709 16.16 -26.98 -18.53
N GLN A 710 16.08 -28.29 -18.82
CA GLN A 710 17.26 -29.17 -18.94
C GLN A 710 17.38 -29.93 -20.26
N SER A 711 16.32 -30.02 -21.07
CA SER A 711 16.32 -30.92 -22.24
C SER A 711 16.33 -30.19 -23.59
N ASP A 712 16.82 -30.88 -24.62
CA ASP A 712 16.73 -30.44 -26.02
C ASP A 712 15.36 -30.83 -26.60
N PHE A 713 14.53 -29.83 -26.87
CA PHE A 713 13.17 -30.00 -27.40
C PHE A 713 13.05 -29.64 -28.89
N THR A 714 14.16 -29.74 -29.65
CA THR A 714 14.16 -29.39 -31.09
C THR A 714 13.08 -30.13 -31.90
N LYS A 715 12.72 -31.36 -31.52
CA LYS A 715 11.63 -32.12 -32.18
C LYS A 715 10.25 -31.55 -31.89
N ASP A 716 10.01 -31.13 -30.66
CA ASP A 716 8.73 -30.53 -30.26
C ASP A 716 8.61 -29.12 -30.87
N LEU A 717 9.72 -28.37 -30.94
CA LEU A 717 9.77 -27.05 -31.57
C LEU A 717 9.18 -27.06 -32.99
N ALA A 718 9.63 -27.98 -33.86
CA ALA A 718 9.14 -28.08 -35.24
C ALA A 718 7.63 -28.39 -35.33
N ILE A 719 7.09 -29.19 -34.40
CA ILE A 719 5.65 -29.50 -34.34
C ILE A 719 4.86 -28.24 -33.98
N GLY A 720 5.32 -27.49 -32.98
CA GLY A 720 4.65 -26.27 -32.56
C GLY A 720 4.76 -25.13 -33.56
N GLU A 721 5.91 -24.94 -34.21
CA GLU A 721 6.07 -23.96 -35.29
C GLU A 721 5.10 -24.23 -36.44
N GLN A 722 4.94 -25.50 -36.83
CA GLN A 722 3.97 -25.87 -37.87
C GLN A 722 2.52 -25.61 -37.42
N ALA A 723 2.16 -25.94 -36.18
CA ALA A 723 0.83 -25.71 -35.65
C ALA A 723 0.50 -24.20 -35.55
N LEU A 724 1.49 -23.37 -35.17
CA LEU A 724 1.37 -21.92 -35.17
C LEU A 724 1.16 -21.36 -36.58
N ALA A 725 1.97 -21.80 -37.55
CA ALA A 725 1.83 -21.40 -38.95
C ALA A 725 0.44 -21.79 -39.53
N ASN A 726 -0.10 -22.93 -39.09
CA ASN A 726 -1.46 -23.37 -39.47
C ASN A 726 -2.59 -22.58 -38.77
N GLY A 727 -2.27 -21.75 -37.78
CA GLY A 727 -3.27 -21.00 -36.99
C GLY A 727 -4.08 -21.89 -36.06
N GLU A 728 -3.49 -22.95 -35.51
CA GLU A 728 -4.16 -23.94 -34.66
C GLU A 728 -4.26 -23.52 -33.17
N VAL A 729 -3.78 -22.33 -32.80
CA VAL A 729 -3.62 -21.90 -31.40
C VAL A 729 -4.33 -20.59 -31.08
N GLY A 730 -4.93 -20.51 -29.88
CA GLY A 730 -5.49 -19.30 -29.27
C GLY A 730 -4.98 -19.05 -27.85
N VAL A 731 -5.07 -17.81 -27.39
CA VAL A 731 -4.63 -17.40 -26.04
C VAL A 731 -5.82 -16.93 -25.21
N ILE A 732 -5.94 -17.43 -23.97
CA ILE A 732 -6.89 -16.99 -22.97
C ILE A 732 -6.12 -16.38 -21.80
N THR A 733 -6.28 -15.08 -21.59
CA THR A 733 -5.74 -14.38 -20.44
C THR A 733 -6.82 -14.14 -19.39
N LEU A 734 -6.62 -14.66 -18.18
CA LEU A 734 -7.55 -14.51 -17.07
C LEU A 734 -7.51 -13.11 -16.47
N ALA A 735 -8.52 -12.28 -16.77
CA ALA A 735 -8.61 -10.87 -16.35
C ALA A 735 -9.95 -10.51 -15.67
N ALA A 736 -10.69 -11.52 -15.19
CA ALA A 736 -11.98 -11.33 -14.53
C ALA A 736 -11.86 -10.86 -13.07
N GLY A 737 -10.72 -11.11 -12.42
CA GLY A 737 -10.50 -10.77 -11.02
C GLY A 737 -10.37 -9.26 -10.75
N ALA A 738 -10.86 -8.81 -9.60
CA ALA A 738 -10.74 -7.42 -9.14
C ALA A 738 -9.31 -7.01 -8.76
N GLY A 739 -8.37 -7.97 -8.68
CA GLY A 739 -6.97 -7.71 -8.35
C GLY A 739 -6.79 -7.01 -7.00
N SER A 740 -7.58 -7.35 -5.98
CA SER A 740 -7.69 -6.59 -4.72
C SER A 740 -6.37 -6.34 -4.01
N ARG A 741 -5.40 -7.26 -4.07
CA ARG A 741 -4.02 -7.06 -3.57
C ARG A 741 -3.32 -5.93 -4.31
N TRP A 742 -3.42 -5.91 -5.63
CA TRP A 742 -2.81 -4.89 -6.49
C TRP A 742 -3.46 -3.53 -6.34
N THR A 743 -4.79 -3.52 -6.27
CA THR A 743 -5.60 -2.30 -6.27
C THR A 743 -5.92 -1.81 -4.86
N GLN A 744 -5.46 -2.52 -3.82
CA GLN A 744 -5.81 -2.30 -2.42
C GLN A 744 -7.33 -2.16 -2.21
N GLY A 745 -8.11 -2.98 -2.94
CA GLY A 745 -9.57 -2.97 -2.89
C GLY A 745 -10.24 -1.73 -3.51
N ALA A 746 -9.53 -0.89 -4.27
CA ALA A 746 -10.07 0.35 -4.84
C ALA A 746 -11.12 0.16 -5.96
N GLY A 747 -11.42 -1.09 -6.35
CA GLY A 747 -12.45 -1.40 -7.35
C GLY A 747 -12.05 -1.10 -8.80
N VAL A 748 -10.76 -0.87 -9.08
CA VAL A 748 -10.24 -0.65 -10.44
C VAL A 748 -9.79 -1.96 -11.10
N CYS A 749 -9.62 -1.94 -12.42
CA CYS A 749 -9.24 -3.11 -13.20
C CYS A 749 -7.72 -3.24 -13.28
N LYS A 750 -7.14 -4.23 -12.58
CA LYS A 750 -5.69 -4.52 -12.62
C LYS A 750 -5.17 -4.64 -14.06
N ALA A 751 -5.93 -5.27 -14.96
CA ALA A 751 -5.54 -5.47 -16.35
C ALA A 751 -5.26 -4.16 -17.12
N LEU A 752 -5.92 -3.07 -16.74
CA LEU A 752 -5.79 -1.74 -17.35
C LEU A 752 -4.69 -0.90 -16.72
N HIS A 753 -4.13 -1.34 -15.59
CA HIS A 753 -3.18 -0.55 -14.82
C HIS A 753 -1.87 -0.35 -15.60
N PRO A 754 -1.42 0.90 -15.84
CA PRO A 754 -0.12 1.20 -16.46
C PRO A 754 0.99 1.01 -15.42
N PHE A 755 1.43 -0.23 -15.23
CA PHE A 755 2.18 -0.66 -14.04
C PHE A 755 3.68 -0.37 -14.09
N VAL A 756 4.29 -0.34 -15.28
CA VAL A 756 5.73 -0.13 -15.44
C VAL A 756 6.03 0.43 -16.82
N ARG A 757 7.21 1.07 -16.98
CA ARG A 757 7.75 1.42 -18.29
C ARG A 757 8.40 0.19 -18.94
N LEU A 758 7.97 -0.18 -20.13
CA LEU A 758 8.63 -1.14 -21.03
C LEU A 758 8.79 -0.47 -22.39
N GLY A 759 10.00 -0.49 -22.93
CA GLY A 759 10.45 0.47 -23.94
C GLY A 759 10.30 1.92 -23.41
N ASP A 760 9.83 2.82 -24.27
CA ASP A 760 9.79 4.26 -23.95
C ASP A 760 8.51 4.73 -23.23
N ARG A 761 7.60 3.82 -22.83
CA ARG A 761 6.27 4.19 -22.31
C ARG A 761 5.79 3.28 -21.19
N HIS A 762 4.92 3.81 -20.34
CA HIS A 762 4.18 2.99 -19.39
C HIS A 762 3.23 2.04 -20.13
N ARG A 763 3.33 0.75 -19.86
CA ARG A 763 2.51 -0.29 -20.51
C ARG A 763 1.50 -0.88 -19.52
N THR A 764 0.35 -1.29 -20.04
CA THR A 764 -0.64 -2.04 -19.25
C THR A 764 -0.38 -3.54 -19.31
N PHE A 765 -0.99 -4.30 -18.41
CA PHE A 765 -0.91 -5.77 -18.46
C PHE A 765 -1.48 -6.30 -19.78
N ILE A 766 -2.62 -5.77 -20.24
CA ILE A 766 -3.23 -6.13 -21.53
C ILE A 766 -2.25 -5.89 -22.68
N GLU A 767 -1.67 -4.69 -22.75
CA GLU A 767 -0.75 -4.33 -23.84
C GLU A 767 0.47 -5.25 -23.88
N THR A 768 0.99 -5.63 -22.72
CA THR A 768 2.13 -6.56 -22.59
C THR A 768 1.79 -7.92 -23.20
N HIS A 769 0.62 -8.49 -22.89
CA HIS A 769 0.21 -9.78 -23.45
C HIS A 769 -0.09 -9.71 -24.96
N LEU A 770 -0.71 -8.62 -25.42
CA LEU A 770 -0.92 -8.39 -26.85
C LEU A 770 0.40 -8.24 -27.60
N GLY A 771 1.40 -7.59 -27.01
CA GLY A 771 2.75 -7.47 -27.59
C GLY A 771 3.43 -8.82 -27.79
N LYS A 772 3.27 -9.76 -26.85
CA LYS A 772 3.77 -11.14 -26.99
C LYS A 772 3.07 -11.92 -28.10
N SER A 773 1.73 -11.88 -28.11
CA SER A 773 0.94 -12.55 -29.15
C SER A 773 1.19 -11.96 -30.54
N ARG A 774 1.44 -10.64 -30.64
CA ARG A 774 1.82 -9.96 -31.88
C ARG A 774 3.14 -10.51 -32.41
N LYS A 775 4.18 -10.50 -31.58
CA LYS A 775 5.51 -11.00 -31.94
C LYS A 775 5.46 -12.46 -32.41
N ARG A 776 4.87 -13.35 -31.62
CA ARG A 776 4.76 -14.78 -31.95
C ARG A 776 3.95 -15.00 -33.23
N GLY A 777 2.84 -14.27 -33.41
CA GLY A 777 2.03 -14.38 -34.61
C GLY A 777 2.72 -13.87 -35.87
N HIS A 778 3.48 -12.77 -35.76
CA HIS A 778 4.29 -12.25 -36.87
C HIS A 778 5.39 -13.23 -37.28
N GLU A 779 6.12 -13.79 -36.31
CA GLU A 779 7.18 -14.79 -36.58
C GLU A 779 6.63 -16.07 -37.23
N ALA A 780 5.42 -16.50 -36.84
CA ALA A 780 4.75 -17.66 -37.44
C ALA A 780 4.07 -17.38 -38.79
N GLY A 781 3.95 -16.11 -39.20
CA GLY A 781 3.19 -15.71 -40.39
C GLY A 781 1.66 -15.88 -40.25
N SER A 782 1.16 -16.04 -39.03
CA SER A 782 -0.27 -16.25 -38.72
C SER A 782 -0.62 -15.53 -37.43
N THR A 783 -1.64 -14.66 -37.45
CA THR A 783 -2.02 -13.90 -36.25
C THR A 783 -2.60 -14.82 -35.18
N ILE A 784 -2.38 -14.52 -33.89
CA ILE A 784 -2.92 -15.33 -32.78
C ILE A 784 -4.23 -14.69 -32.31
N PRO A 785 -5.33 -15.45 -32.13
CA PRO A 785 -6.55 -14.92 -31.53
C PRO A 785 -6.33 -14.78 -30.02
N HIS A 786 -6.62 -13.61 -29.46
CA HIS A 786 -6.40 -13.32 -28.05
C HIS A 786 -7.73 -13.04 -27.35
N ILE A 787 -7.96 -13.71 -26.22
CA ILE A 787 -9.18 -13.59 -25.43
C ILE A 787 -8.82 -13.14 -24.03
N PHE A 788 -9.46 -12.06 -23.56
CA PHE A 788 -9.44 -11.70 -22.15
C PHE A 788 -10.77 -12.11 -21.52
N THR A 789 -10.72 -12.96 -20.49
CA THR A 789 -11.91 -13.22 -19.66
C THR A 789 -12.14 -12.03 -18.73
N THR A 790 -13.40 -11.69 -18.52
CA THR A 790 -13.81 -10.49 -17.77
C THR A 790 -14.97 -10.82 -16.86
N SER A 791 -15.20 -10.02 -15.82
CA SER A 791 -16.34 -10.20 -14.90
C SER A 791 -17.36 -9.08 -15.06
N TYR A 792 -18.44 -9.14 -14.27
CA TYR A 792 -19.41 -8.05 -14.12
C TYR A 792 -18.74 -6.71 -13.77
N LEU A 793 -17.58 -6.75 -13.08
CA LEU A 793 -16.82 -5.56 -12.69
C LEU A 793 -15.88 -5.07 -13.80
N THR A 794 -15.25 -5.99 -14.55
CA THR A 794 -14.14 -5.62 -15.45
C THR A 794 -14.54 -5.53 -16.93
N HIS A 795 -15.68 -6.09 -17.35
CA HIS A 795 -16.04 -6.19 -18.76
C HIS A 795 -16.21 -4.83 -19.46
N GLN A 796 -17.15 -4.01 -18.98
CA GLN A 796 -17.44 -2.72 -19.59
C GLN A 796 -16.24 -1.75 -19.48
N PRO A 797 -15.56 -1.62 -18.33
CA PRO A 797 -14.36 -0.79 -18.24
C PRO A 797 -13.26 -1.22 -19.23
N THR A 798 -13.04 -2.52 -19.39
CA THR A 798 -12.03 -3.04 -20.33
C THR A 798 -12.41 -2.72 -21.78
N ARG A 799 -13.67 -2.90 -22.17
CA ARG A 799 -14.13 -2.59 -23.53
C ARG A 799 -13.98 -1.10 -23.85
N GLN A 800 -14.44 -0.23 -22.97
CA GLN A 800 -14.34 1.23 -23.15
C GLN A 800 -12.88 1.70 -23.24
N PHE A 801 -12.01 1.13 -22.40
CA PHE A 801 -10.57 1.42 -22.46
C PHE A 801 -9.96 0.97 -23.79
N LEU A 802 -10.23 -0.27 -24.21
CA LEU A 802 -9.73 -0.80 -25.48
C LEU A 802 -10.22 0.01 -26.69
N ASP A 803 -11.47 0.51 -26.68
CA ASP A 803 -11.97 1.40 -27.74
C ASP A 803 -11.16 2.70 -27.82
N THR A 804 -10.77 3.26 -26.67
CA THR A 804 -9.98 4.49 -26.57
C THR A 804 -8.58 4.31 -27.15
N VAL A 805 -7.95 3.16 -26.92
CA VAL A 805 -6.62 2.81 -27.45
C VAL A 805 -6.68 2.05 -28.79
N LYS A 806 -7.87 1.93 -29.40
CA LYS A 806 -8.13 1.23 -30.67
C LYS A 806 -7.60 -0.20 -30.69
N ASP A 807 -7.91 -0.97 -29.65
CA ASP A 807 -7.45 -2.35 -29.46
C ASP A 807 -5.92 -2.50 -29.56
N TYR A 808 -5.16 -1.44 -29.24
CA TYR A 808 -3.71 -1.33 -29.45
C TYR A 808 -3.27 -1.66 -30.89
N ASN A 809 -4.17 -1.49 -31.87
CA ASN A 809 -4.00 -1.93 -33.26
C ASN A 809 -3.55 -3.40 -33.38
N TYR A 810 -4.08 -4.28 -32.52
CA TYR A 810 -3.75 -5.69 -32.56
C TYR A 810 -4.16 -6.31 -33.91
N PRO A 811 -3.26 -7.04 -34.62
CA PRO A 811 -3.55 -7.53 -35.98
C PRO A 811 -4.43 -8.79 -36.01
N GLY A 812 -4.55 -9.51 -34.90
CA GLY A 812 -5.39 -10.70 -34.76
C GLY A 812 -6.79 -10.39 -34.25
N SER A 813 -7.62 -11.42 -34.09
CA SER A 813 -8.92 -11.25 -33.43
C SER A 813 -8.73 -11.06 -31.92
N LEU A 814 -9.40 -10.04 -31.37
CA LEU A 814 -9.37 -9.71 -29.95
C LEU A 814 -10.78 -9.80 -29.38
N HIS A 815 -10.98 -10.71 -28.42
CA HIS A 815 -12.30 -10.95 -27.82
C HIS A 815 -12.28 -10.69 -26.31
N LEU A 816 -13.40 -10.18 -25.80
CA LEU A 816 -13.69 -10.13 -24.36
C LEU A 816 -14.74 -11.17 -24.03
N SER A 817 -14.37 -12.18 -23.23
CA SER A 817 -15.31 -13.19 -22.75
C SER A 817 -15.96 -12.71 -21.45
N GLN A 818 -17.20 -12.23 -21.53
CA GLN A 818 -17.95 -11.76 -20.36
C GLN A 818 -18.33 -12.93 -19.44
N GLY A 819 -18.07 -12.80 -18.15
CA GLY A 819 -18.50 -13.76 -17.14
C GLY A 819 -20.03 -13.89 -17.09
N ARG A 820 -20.53 -15.13 -17.06
CA ARG A 820 -21.95 -15.50 -16.94
C ARG A 820 -22.19 -16.37 -15.69
N SER A 821 -21.36 -16.19 -14.67
CA SER A 821 -21.49 -16.84 -13.38
C SER A 821 -21.00 -15.88 -12.29
N VAL A 822 -21.87 -15.57 -11.34
CA VAL A 822 -21.61 -14.63 -10.23
C VAL A 822 -22.20 -15.21 -8.95
N GLY A 823 -21.59 -14.88 -7.82
CA GLY A 823 -22.07 -15.20 -6.47
C GLY A 823 -22.41 -13.93 -5.69
N LEU A 824 -23.18 -14.10 -4.61
CA LEU A 824 -23.50 -13.05 -3.65
C LEU A 824 -22.65 -13.29 -2.39
N ARG A 825 -21.99 -12.24 -1.90
CA ARG A 825 -21.15 -12.30 -0.70
C ARG A 825 -22.01 -12.57 0.53
N MET A 826 -21.44 -13.25 1.51
CA MET A 826 -22.09 -13.56 2.78
C MET A 826 -21.33 -12.95 3.96
N ILE A 827 -22.03 -12.72 5.07
CA ILE A 827 -21.42 -12.43 6.37
C ILE A 827 -20.65 -13.67 6.82
N PRO A 828 -19.36 -13.54 7.22
CA PRO A 828 -18.57 -14.68 7.64
C PRO A 828 -19.10 -15.28 8.95
N THR A 829 -18.85 -16.58 9.13
CA THR A 829 -19.10 -17.22 10.43
C THR A 829 -17.99 -16.84 11.42
N VAL A 830 -18.33 -16.73 12.70
CA VAL A 830 -17.38 -16.51 13.80
C VAL A 830 -16.36 -17.64 13.85
N SER A 831 -16.78 -18.87 13.54
CA SER A 831 -15.89 -20.03 13.45
C SER A 831 -14.83 -19.85 12.36
N ASP A 832 -15.22 -19.40 11.17
CA ASP A 832 -14.28 -19.14 10.08
C ASP A 832 -13.32 -18.01 10.41
N LEU A 833 -13.83 -16.91 10.99
CA LEU A 833 -12.98 -15.79 11.42
C LEU A 833 -11.94 -16.23 12.46
N ARG A 834 -12.34 -17.01 13.46
CA ARG A 834 -11.41 -17.57 14.46
C ARG A 834 -10.42 -18.52 13.84
N PHE A 835 -10.87 -19.44 12.99
CA PHE A 835 -9.97 -20.35 12.27
C PHE A 835 -8.90 -19.55 11.50
N ALA A 836 -9.31 -18.55 10.73
CA ALA A 836 -8.41 -17.70 9.95
C ALA A 836 -7.42 -16.87 10.80
N TRP A 837 -7.81 -16.45 12.01
CA TRP A 837 -7.05 -15.49 12.81
C TRP A 837 -6.27 -16.10 13.97
N GLU A 838 -6.75 -17.22 14.51
CA GLU A 838 -6.26 -17.85 15.73
C GLU A 838 -5.62 -19.22 15.46
N GLU A 839 -6.11 -19.98 14.47
CA GLU A 839 -5.60 -21.34 14.17
C GLU A 839 -4.58 -21.36 13.02
N MET A 840 -4.82 -20.57 11.97
CA MET A 840 -3.88 -20.42 10.87
C MET A 840 -2.61 -19.68 11.32
N PRO A 841 -1.39 -20.17 11.03
CA PRO A 841 -0.16 -19.41 11.17
C PRO A 841 -0.28 -17.98 10.63
N GLN A 842 -0.06 -17.03 11.54
CA GLN A 842 -0.06 -15.61 11.25
C GLN A 842 1.32 -15.05 11.51
N GLN A 843 1.75 -14.10 10.67
CA GLN A 843 2.88 -13.27 11.02
C GLN A 843 2.53 -12.51 12.30
N ILE A 844 3.38 -12.62 13.32
CA ILE A 844 3.34 -11.77 14.50
C ILE A 844 3.85 -10.40 14.07
N LEU A 845 3.08 -9.37 14.37
CA LEU A 845 3.49 -7.99 14.07
C LEU A 845 4.33 -7.44 15.22
N ASP A 846 4.84 -6.22 15.11
CA ASP A 846 5.39 -5.58 16.31
C ASP A 846 4.30 -5.47 17.39
N GLU A 847 4.70 -5.35 18.66
CA GLU A 847 3.77 -5.41 19.81
C GLU A 847 2.55 -4.49 19.64
N GLN A 848 2.75 -3.28 19.11
CA GLN A 848 1.70 -2.29 19.01
C GLN A 848 0.79 -2.55 17.81
N GLN A 849 1.36 -2.92 16.66
CA GLN A 849 0.60 -3.38 15.51
C GLN A 849 -0.20 -4.66 15.81
N GLN A 850 0.34 -5.55 16.65
CA GLN A 850 -0.33 -6.76 17.10
C GLN A 850 -1.54 -6.42 17.98
N LYS A 851 -1.35 -5.59 19.02
CA LYS A 851 -2.46 -5.07 19.85
C LYS A 851 -3.55 -4.43 18.98
N MET A 852 -3.14 -3.65 17.98
CA MET A 852 -4.03 -3.00 17.02
C MET A 852 -4.85 -4.02 16.22
N ARG A 853 -4.19 -5.04 15.67
CA ARG A 853 -4.83 -6.12 14.91
C ARG A 853 -5.84 -6.90 15.76
N ASP A 854 -5.49 -7.22 17.01
CA ASP A 854 -6.35 -8.01 17.90
C ASP A 854 -7.61 -7.24 18.32
N SER A 855 -7.48 -5.93 18.55
CA SER A 855 -8.61 -5.03 18.83
C SER A 855 -9.58 -4.96 17.64
N VAL A 856 -9.05 -4.79 16.42
CA VAL A 856 -9.86 -4.79 15.17
C VAL A 856 -10.55 -6.14 14.96
N ARG A 857 -9.83 -7.26 15.12
CA ARG A 857 -10.41 -8.61 15.00
C ARG A 857 -11.56 -8.82 15.97
N SER A 858 -11.40 -8.39 17.21
CA SER A 858 -12.46 -8.46 18.23
C SER A 858 -13.71 -7.68 17.82
N ALA A 859 -13.54 -6.47 17.28
CA ALA A 859 -14.66 -5.67 16.77
C ALA A 859 -15.36 -6.36 15.58
N LEU A 860 -14.60 -6.96 14.66
CA LEU A 860 -15.12 -7.66 13.49
C LEU A 860 -15.86 -8.97 13.86
N LEU A 861 -15.40 -9.71 14.87
CA LEU A 861 -16.14 -10.86 15.42
C LEU A 861 -17.53 -10.43 15.93
N ASN A 862 -17.57 -9.36 16.72
CA ASN A 862 -18.83 -8.82 17.25
C ASN A 862 -19.76 -8.33 16.13
N TRP A 863 -19.19 -7.69 15.11
CA TRP A 863 -19.95 -7.25 13.93
C TRP A 863 -20.61 -8.44 13.21
N ALA A 864 -19.85 -9.49 12.90
CA ALA A 864 -20.37 -10.68 12.22
C ALA A 864 -21.52 -11.33 13.01
N GLN A 865 -21.33 -11.46 14.34
CA GLN A 865 -22.35 -12.01 15.23
C GLN A 865 -23.62 -11.15 15.30
N SER A 866 -23.46 -9.82 15.41
CA SER A 866 -24.59 -8.89 15.49
C SER A 866 -25.37 -8.74 14.18
N THR A 867 -24.70 -8.91 13.03
CA THR A 867 -25.29 -8.78 11.70
C THR A 867 -25.98 -10.08 11.26
N GLY A 868 -25.46 -11.23 11.71
CA GLY A 868 -26.00 -12.56 11.43
C GLY A 868 -25.07 -13.37 10.53
N GLU A 869 -24.48 -14.44 11.08
CA GLU A 869 -23.54 -15.32 10.39
C GLU A 869 -24.18 -16.02 9.17
N ALA A 870 -23.43 -16.15 8.07
CA ALA A 870 -23.86 -16.78 6.81
C ALA A 870 -25.11 -16.16 6.16
N THR A 871 -25.50 -14.94 6.54
CA THR A 871 -26.54 -14.17 5.83
C THR A 871 -25.94 -13.42 4.64
N ASP A 872 -26.77 -13.00 3.69
CA ASP A 872 -26.31 -12.24 2.53
C ASP A 872 -25.77 -10.85 2.93
N TYR A 873 -24.61 -10.49 2.41
CA TYR A 873 -24.02 -9.16 2.58
C TYR A 873 -24.60 -8.19 1.56
N THR A 874 -25.67 -7.49 1.92
CA THR A 874 -26.39 -6.54 1.05
C THR A 874 -26.22 -5.07 1.43
N ASN A 875 -25.72 -4.78 2.63
CA ASN A 875 -25.56 -3.41 3.15
C ASN A 875 -24.25 -2.74 2.66
N ASN A 876 -24.11 -2.62 1.33
CA ASN A 876 -23.03 -1.90 0.63
C ASN A 876 -23.49 -1.53 -0.81
N LEU A 877 -22.63 -0.88 -1.59
CA LEU A 877 -22.87 -0.65 -3.01
C LEU A 877 -23.12 -1.99 -3.73
N PRO A 878 -24.11 -2.10 -4.64
CA PRO A 878 -24.49 -3.37 -5.27
C PRO A 878 -23.33 -4.18 -5.87
N LEU A 879 -22.40 -3.52 -6.58
CA LEU A 879 -21.22 -4.17 -7.15
C LEU A 879 -20.26 -4.72 -6.08
N GLN A 880 -20.25 -4.13 -4.88
CA GLN A 880 -19.47 -4.60 -3.73
C GLN A 880 -20.19 -5.73 -2.95
N CYS A 881 -21.40 -6.12 -3.34
CA CYS A 881 -22.09 -7.28 -2.78
C CYS A 881 -21.80 -8.57 -3.59
N LEU A 882 -21.39 -8.44 -4.85
CA LEU A 882 -21.18 -9.56 -5.77
C LEU A 882 -19.75 -10.10 -5.74
N HIS A 883 -19.52 -11.35 -6.14
CA HIS A 883 -18.17 -11.87 -6.38
C HIS A 883 -18.09 -12.83 -7.57
N PRO A 884 -16.94 -12.92 -8.28
CA PRO A 884 -16.67 -14.04 -9.18
C PRO A 884 -16.60 -15.36 -8.40
N VAL A 885 -17.09 -16.46 -8.98
CA VAL A 885 -17.21 -17.78 -8.33
C VAL A 885 -15.99 -18.69 -8.53
N GLY A 886 -14.82 -18.09 -8.77
CA GLY A 886 -13.56 -18.80 -9.02
C GLY A 886 -13.24 -19.03 -10.50
N HIS A 887 -11.94 -19.20 -10.77
CA HIS A 887 -11.39 -19.23 -12.12
C HIS A 887 -11.77 -20.47 -12.94
N PHE A 888 -12.30 -21.54 -12.31
CA PHE A 888 -12.89 -22.65 -13.05
C PHE A 888 -13.95 -22.17 -14.04
N TYR A 889 -14.81 -21.23 -13.65
CA TYR A 889 -15.92 -20.76 -14.48
C TYR A 889 -15.50 -19.87 -15.64
N GLU A 890 -14.27 -19.35 -15.66
CA GLU A 890 -13.82 -18.43 -16.72
C GLU A 890 -13.75 -19.12 -18.09
N VAL A 891 -13.33 -20.38 -18.17
CA VAL A 891 -13.33 -21.16 -19.43
C VAL A 891 -14.75 -21.61 -19.86
N PRO A 892 -15.56 -22.23 -18.98
CA PRO A 892 -16.98 -22.50 -19.22
C PRO A 892 -17.78 -21.28 -19.71
N ASN A 893 -17.45 -20.08 -19.23
CA ASN A 893 -18.09 -18.85 -19.69
C ASN A 893 -17.88 -18.60 -21.18
N LEU A 894 -16.74 -19.00 -21.79
CA LEU A 894 -16.55 -18.91 -23.25
C LEU A 894 -17.56 -19.77 -24.02
N LEU A 895 -17.99 -20.90 -23.42
CA LEU A 895 -19.01 -21.77 -24.00
C LEU A 895 -20.39 -21.11 -23.87
N LEU A 896 -20.70 -20.56 -22.70
CA LEU A 896 -22.01 -19.97 -22.37
C LEU A 896 -22.27 -18.65 -23.11
N ASN A 897 -21.27 -17.78 -23.20
CA ASN A 897 -21.41 -16.47 -23.84
C ASN A 897 -21.19 -16.52 -25.37
N GLY A 898 -20.81 -17.68 -25.91
CA GLY A 898 -20.60 -17.90 -27.34
C GLY A 898 -19.23 -17.47 -27.88
N THR A 899 -18.31 -16.98 -27.03
CA THR A 899 -16.96 -16.58 -27.48
C THR A 899 -16.22 -17.74 -28.14
N LEU A 900 -16.32 -18.97 -27.62
CA LEU A 900 -15.68 -20.12 -28.27
C LEU A 900 -16.32 -20.45 -29.62
N ALA A 901 -17.64 -20.27 -29.75
CA ALA A 901 -18.34 -20.49 -31.01
C ALA A 901 -17.83 -19.51 -32.07
N ASP A 902 -17.69 -18.23 -31.73
CA ASP A 902 -17.15 -17.20 -32.64
C ASP A 902 -15.71 -17.50 -33.06
N LEU A 903 -14.86 -17.93 -32.11
CA LEU A 903 -13.48 -18.35 -32.42
C LEU A 903 -13.44 -19.55 -33.38
N LEU A 904 -14.30 -20.55 -33.20
CA LEU A 904 -14.35 -21.74 -34.06
C LEU A 904 -14.94 -21.44 -35.44
N ILE A 905 -15.81 -20.43 -35.55
CA ILE A 905 -16.30 -19.92 -36.84
C ILE A 905 -15.16 -19.22 -37.59
N ASP A 906 -14.43 -18.34 -36.90
CA ASP A 906 -13.31 -17.59 -37.47
C ASP A 906 -12.12 -18.49 -37.80
N ARG A 907 -11.90 -19.52 -36.97
CA ARG A 907 -10.79 -20.49 -37.10
C ARG A 907 -11.27 -21.92 -36.89
N PRO A 908 -11.82 -22.57 -37.93
CA PRO A 908 -12.27 -23.96 -37.86
C PRO A 908 -11.13 -24.94 -37.50
N GLN A 909 -9.89 -24.61 -37.87
CA GLN A 909 -8.69 -25.38 -37.57
C GLN A 909 -8.13 -25.17 -36.15
N LEU A 910 -8.70 -24.24 -35.36
CA LEU A 910 -8.29 -24.02 -33.98
C LEU A 910 -8.38 -25.33 -33.20
N ARG A 911 -7.29 -25.68 -32.50
CA ARG A 911 -7.15 -26.96 -31.79
C ARG A 911 -6.75 -26.77 -30.34
N THR A 912 -5.86 -25.83 -30.06
CA THR A 912 -5.26 -25.64 -28.74
C THR A 912 -5.51 -24.24 -28.22
N LEU A 913 -5.81 -24.14 -26.93
CA LEU A 913 -5.87 -22.87 -26.20
C LEU A 913 -4.78 -22.86 -25.13
N MET A 914 -4.01 -21.78 -25.07
CA MET A 914 -3.09 -21.51 -23.97
C MET A 914 -3.79 -20.55 -23.00
N LEU A 915 -4.07 -21.02 -21.78
CA LEU A 915 -4.63 -20.23 -20.69
C LEU A 915 -3.51 -19.75 -19.77
N HIS A 916 -3.54 -18.50 -19.32
CA HIS A 916 -2.67 -18.00 -18.24
C HIS A 916 -3.31 -16.84 -17.48
N ASN A 917 -2.79 -16.50 -16.30
CA ASN A 917 -3.25 -15.33 -15.55
C ASN A 917 -2.78 -14.01 -16.20
N ILE A 918 -3.56 -12.94 -16.02
CA ILE A 918 -3.16 -11.57 -16.44
C ILE A 918 -1.83 -11.11 -15.84
N ASP A 919 -1.44 -11.64 -14.68
CA ASP A 919 -0.21 -11.28 -13.98
C ASP A 919 0.94 -12.29 -14.13
N THR A 920 0.76 -13.35 -14.92
CA THR A 920 1.85 -14.24 -15.37
C THR A 920 2.49 -13.64 -16.63
N LEU A 921 3.26 -12.58 -16.48
CA LEU A 921 3.72 -11.75 -17.59
C LEU A 921 4.70 -12.46 -18.54
N GLY A 922 5.44 -13.48 -18.08
CA GLY A 922 6.38 -14.24 -18.91
C GLY A 922 5.75 -15.33 -19.80
N ALA A 923 4.47 -15.65 -19.62
CA ALA A 923 3.82 -16.73 -20.36
C ALA A 923 3.50 -16.31 -21.80
N ASP A 924 4.25 -16.80 -22.79
CA ASP A 924 3.97 -16.62 -24.22
C ASP A 924 3.70 -17.96 -24.92
N VAL A 925 3.27 -17.90 -26.19
CA VAL A 925 3.01 -19.10 -26.99
C VAL A 925 4.33 -19.67 -27.51
N ASP A 926 5.06 -20.34 -26.62
CA ASP A 926 6.32 -21.01 -26.94
C ASP A 926 6.06 -22.23 -27.85
N PRO A 927 6.70 -22.30 -29.04
CA PRO A 927 6.44 -23.40 -29.97
C PRO A 927 6.93 -24.76 -29.46
N ALA A 928 8.00 -24.84 -28.66
CA ALA A 928 8.46 -26.11 -28.11
C ALA A 928 7.46 -26.68 -27.09
N LEU A 929 6.91 -25.82 -26.22
CA LEU A 929 5.88 -26.23 -25.26
C LEU A 929 4.57 -26.65 -25.94
N LEU A 930 4.14 -25.89 -26.94
CA LEU A 930 2.99 -26.25 -27.77
C LEU A 930 3.20 -27.61 -28.45
N GLY A 931 4.35 -27.79 -29.10
CA GLY A 931 4.67 -29.03 -29.79
C GLY A 931 4.67 -30.24 -28.87
N HIS A 932 5.18 -30.07 -27.65
CA HIS A 932 5.17 -31.11 -26.62
C HIS A 932 3.74 -31.49 -26.20
N HIS A 933 2.89 -30.50 -25.95
CA HIS A 933 1.46 -30.73 -25.65
C HIS A 933 0.76 -31.50 -26.78
N LEU A 934 1.02 -31.12 -28.04
CA LEU A 934 0.45 -31.76 -29.21
C LEU A 934 0.96 -33.19 -29.41
N ALA A 935 2.27 -33.42 -29.21
CA ALA A 935 2.91 -34.73 -29.33
C ALA A 935 2.41 -35.70 -28.25
N GLY A 936 2.23 -35.21 -27.02
CA GLY A 936 1.68 -35.97 -25.89
C GLY A 936 0.20 -36.35 -26.06
N LYS A 937 -0.53 -35.67 -26.95
CA LYS A 937 -1.99 -35.83 -27.14
C LYS A 937 -2.71 -35.74 -25.79
N THR A 938 -2.28 -34.83 -24.91
CA THR A 938 -2.84 -34.67 -23.56
C THR A 938 -4.08 -33.75 -23.60
N GLY A 939 -4.99 -33.88 -22.64
CA GLY A 939 -6.12 -32.95 -22.51
C GLY A 939 -5.67 -31.59 -21.96
N LEU A 940 -4.98 -31.62 -20.83
CA LEU A 940 -4.43 -30.45 -20.14
C LEU A 940 -2.94 -30.62 -19.85
N THR A 941 -2.11 -29.64 -20.19
CA THR A 941 -0.70 -29.59 -19.77
C THR A 941 -0.48 -28.34 -18.92
N PHE A 942 -0.15 -28.51 -17.65
CA PHE A 942 0.05 -27.43 -16.70
C PHE A 942 1.53 -27.08 -16.56
N GLU A 943 1.85 -25.79 -16.58
CA GLU A 943 3.20 -25.32 -16.29
C GLU A 943 3.38 -25.06 -14.79
N VAL A 944 4.50 -25.52 -14.24
CA VAL A 944 4.90 -25.28 -12.85
C VAL A 944 6.30 -24.68 -12.80
N ILE A 945 6.59 -23.93 -11.75
CA ILE A 945 7.90 -23.31 -11.51
C ILE A 945 8.47 -23.81 -10.19
N THR A 946 9.78 -23.68 -10.00
CA THR A 946 10.42 -23.94 -8.71
C THR A 946 9.81 -23.05 -7.63
N ARG A 947 9.52 -23.61 -6.45
CA ARG A 947 8.90 -22.87 -5.34
C ARG A 947 9.92 -21.99 -4.61
N ARG A 948 9.53 -20.75 -4.33
CA ARG A 948 10.20 -19.84 -3.38
C ARG A 948 9.30 -19.56 -2.17
N LEU A 949 9.88 -18.98 -1.13
CA LEU A 949 9.18 -18.63 0.10
C LEU A 949 7.98 -17.69 -0.14
N GLU A 950 8.11 -16.75 -1.08
CA GLU A 950 7.04 -15.80 -1.41
C GLU A 950 5.86 -16.40 -2.19
N ASP A 951 6.03 -17.60 -2.76
CA ASP A 951 4.99 -18.25 -3.56
C ASP A 951 3.90 -18.79 -2.64
N ARG A 952 2.73 -18.17 -2.70
CA ARG A 952 1.52 -18.58 -1.96
C ARG A 952 0.51 -19.19 -2.92
N GLY A 953 0.05 -20.40 -2.62
CA GLY A 953 -1.01 -21.06 -3.38
C GLY A 953 -0.70 -22.52 -3.70
N GLY A 954 -1.44 -23.07 -4.66
CA GLY A 954 -1.35 -24.49 -4.97
C GLY A 954 0.02 -24.94 -5.46
N GLY A 955 0.44 -26.12 -5.00
CA GLY A 955 1.64 -26.81 -5.43
C GLY A 955 1.32 -28.07 -6.23
N LEU A 956 2.31 -28.58 -6.96
CA LEU A 956 2.22 -29.90 -7.59
C LEU A 956 2.58 -30.97 -6.57
N ALA A 957 1.70 -31.93 -6.34
CA ALA A 957 1.88 -33.00 -5.37
C ALA A 957 1.49 -34.36 -5.94
N SER A 958 2.08 -35.42 -5.40
CA SER A 958 1.63 -36.79 -5.57
C SER A 958 0.69 -37.16 -4.42
N ILE A 959 -0.60 -37.35 -4.73
CA ILE A 959 -1.62 -37.74 -3.76
C ILE A 959 -2.10 -39.14 -4.12
N GLU A 960 -1.90 -40.07 -3.19
CA GLU A 960 -2.20 -41.50 -3.40
C GLU A 960 -1.54 -42.07 -4.68
N GLY A 961 -0.34 -41.58 -5.01
CA GLY A 961 0.45 -42.00 -6.17
C GLY A 961 0.02 -41.40 -7.51
N ARG A 962 -0.83 -40.36 -7.50
CA ARG A 962 -1.22 -39.62 -8.70
C ARG A 962 -0.75 -38.17 -8.62
N PRO A 963 -0.01 -37.65 -9.62
CA PRO A 963 0.36 -36.25 -9.67
C PRO A 963 -0.87 -35.39 -9.96
N ARG A 964 -1.10 -34.38 -9.13
CA ARG A 964 -2.18 -33.40 -9.30
C ARG A 964 -1.81 -32.07 -8.64
N LEU A 965 -2.48 -31.00 -9.07
CA LEU A 965 -2.35 -29.71 -8.39
C LEU A 965 -3.16 -29.76 -7.10
N LEU A 966 -2.52 -29.40 -5.99
CA LEU A 966 -3.15 -29.28 -4.69
C LEU A 966 -3.18 -27.81 -4.30
N GLU A 967 -4.37 -27.23 -4.22
CA GLU A 967 -4.58 -25.86 -3.79
C GLU A 967 -4.20 -25.68 -2.31
N GLY A 968 -3.57 -24.56 -1.95
CA GLY A 968 -3.14 -24.31 -0.56
C GLY A 968 -4.31 -24.36 0.44
N LEU A 969 -5.51 -23.95 0.00
CA LEU A 969 -6.74 -24.00 0.80
C LEU A 969 -7.17 -25.45 1.14
N ALA A 970 -6.75 -26.43 0.33
CA ALA A 970 -7.06 -27.84 0.51
C ALA A 970 -6.01 -28.60 1.35
N MET A 971 -4.87 -27.98 1.67
CA MET A 971 -3.79 -28.66 2.39
C MET A 971 -4.21 -28.97 3.83
N PRO A 972 -4.07 -30.23 4.30
CA PRO A 972 -4.39 -30.59 5.68
C PRO A 972 -3.53 -29.84 6.70
N ARG A 973 -2.25 -29.66 6.40
CA ARG A 973 -1.26 -28.99 7.24
C ARG A 973 -0.46 -28.01 6.40
N GLU A 974 -0.01 -26.92 7.00
CA GLU A 974 0.80 -25.93 6.27
C GLU A 974 2.21 -26.44 5.98
N GLU A 975 2.77 -27.27 6.87
CA GLU A 975 4.09 -27.90 6.68
C GLU A 975 4.19 -28.67 5.35
N ASP A 976 3.08 -29.27 4.90
CA ASP A 976 3.01 -30.02 3.65
C ASP A 976 3.34 -29.13 2.44
N GLU A 977 2.95 -27.85 2.46
CA GLU A 977 3.21 -26.89 1.38
C GLU A 977 4.72 -26.74 1.10
N PHE A 978 5.51 -26.68 2.16
CA PHE A 978 6.96 -26.45 2.11
C PHE A 978 7.76 -27.71 1.75
N THR A 979 7.10 -28.87 1.70
CA THR A 979 7.70 -30.11 1.18
C THR A 979 7.61 -30.24 -0.34
N LEU A 980 6.81 -29.40 -1.01
CA LEU A 980 6.57 -29.49 -2.45
C LEU A 980 7.56 -28.62 -3.23
N SER A 981 8.25 -29.21 -4.21
CA SER A 981 9.28 -28.51 -5.00
C SER A 981 8.71 -27.47 -5.97
N TYR A 982 7.44 -27.61 -6.36
CA TYR A 982 6.87 -26.88 -7.48
C TYR A 982 5.60 -26.10 -7.12
N TYR A 983 5.53 -24.88 -7.66
CA TYR A 983 4.41 -23.96 -7.57
C TYR A 983 3.64 -23.89 -8.89
N ASN A 984 2.31 -23.82 -8.82
CA ASN A 984 1.44 -23.70 -9.99
C ASN A 984 1.52 -22.29 -10.62
N SER A 985 2.05 -22.20 -11.84
CA SER A 985 2.12 -20.93 -12.58
C SER A 985 0.76 -20.44 -13.10
N MET A 986 -0.27 -21.30 -13.05
CA MET A 986 -1.59 -21.10 -13.65
C MET A 986 -1.56 -20.93 -15.18
N THR A 987 -0.49 -21.39 -15.84
CA THR A 987 -0.46 -21.55 -17.29
C THR A 987 -0.88 -22.97 -17.67
N THR A 988 -1.82 -23.11 -18.60
CA THR A 988 -2.38 -24.41 -19.04
C THR A 988 -2.55 -24.44 -20.55
N TRP A 989 -2.02 -25.49 -21.18
CA TRP A 989 -2.30 -25.82 -22.58
C TRP A 989 -3.48 -26.79 -22.66
N ILE A 990 -4.46 -26.46 -23.49
CA ILE A 990 -5.78 -27.11 -23.51
C ILE A 990 -6.06 -27.61 -24.93
N ASP A 991 -6.31 -28.91 -25.08
CA ASP A 991 -6.91 -29.47 -26.30
C ASP A 991 -8.43 -29.26 -26.25
N ILE A 992 -8.96 -28.50 -27.22
CA ILE A 992 -10.36 -28.07 -27.24
C ILE A 992 -11.31 -29.27 -27.25
N ASP A 993 -11.05 -30.26 -28.10
CA ASP A 993 -11.96 -31.38 -28.30
C ASP A 993 -12.00 -32.30 -27.08
N LYS A 994 -10.85 -32.52 -26.43
CA LYS A 994 -10.79 -33.25 -25.16
C LYS A 994 -11.49 -32.52 -24.03
N LEU A 995 -11.36 -31.20 -23.95
CA LEU A 995 -12.07 -30.40 -22.95
C LEU A 995 -13.59 -30.44 -23.17
N LEU A 996 -14.06 -30.28 -24.42
CA LEU A 996 -15.47 -30.42 -24.74
C LEU A 996 -16.00 -31.81 -24.40
N GLY A 997 -15.21 -32.85 -24.67
CA GLY A 997 -15.51 -34.23 -24.28
C GLY A 997 -15.72 -34.41 -22.77
N LEU A 998 -14.93 -33.74 -21.93
CA LEU A 998 -15.13 -33.73 -20.47
C LEU A 998 -16.52 -33.21 -20.09
N PHE A 999 -16.99 -32.13 -20.73
CA PHE A 999 -18.33 -31.58 -20.51
C PHE A 999 -19.45 -32.37 -21.20
N GLY A 1000 -19.13 -33.40 -22.00
CA GLY A 1000 -20.10 -34.14 -22.80
C GLY A 1000 -20.62 -33.34 -24.00
N LEU A 1001 -19.79 -32.45 -24.55
CA LEU A 1001 -20.08 -31.55 -25.66
C LEU A 1001 -19.21 -31.89 -26.88
N THR A 1002 -19.65 -31.43 -28.04
CA THR A 1002 -18.92 -31.48 -29.31
C THR A 1002 -18.79 -30.07 -29.90
N ARG A 1003 -17.93 -29.88 -30.91
CA ARG A 1003 -17.84 -28.59 -31.63
C ARG A 1003 -19.19 -28.17 -32.20
N ASP A 1004 -19.97 -29.11 -32.73
CA ASP A 1004 -21.30 -28.83 -33.29
C ASP A 1004 -22.27 -28.27 -32.23
N ASP A 1005 -22.20 -28.77 -30.99
CA ASP A 1005 -23.02 -28.25 -29.89
C ASP A 1005 -22.65 -26.79 -29.55
N ILE A 1006 -21.35 -26.45 -29.62
CA ILE A 1006 -20.84 -25.10 -29.39
C ILE A 1006 -21.25 -24.17 -30.53
N LEU A 1007 -21.09 -24.60 -31.78
CA LEU A 1007 -21.46 -23.83 -32.97
C LEU A 1007 -22.99 -23.61 -33.05
N ALA A 1008 -23.79 -24.58 -32.61
CA ALA A 1008 -25.23 -24.46 -32.50
C ALA A 1008 -25.69 -23.56 -31.33
N ARG A 1009 -24.77 -23.19 -30.43
CA ARG A 1009 -25.04 -22.40 -29.21
C ARG A 1009 -26.18 -23.02 -28.36
N ASP A 1010 -26.16 -24.35 -28.17
CA ASP A 1010 -27.16 -25.05 -27.35
C ASP A 1010 -26.94 -24.78 -25.85
N GLU A 1011 -27.42 -23.62 -25.38
CA GLU A 1011 -27.24 -23.14 -24.01
C GLU A 1011 -27.71 -24.16 -22.96
N LYS A 1012 -28.77 -24.92 -23.24
CA LYS A 1012 -29.31 -25.91 -22.29
C LYS A 1012 -28.34 -27.06 -22.11
N LYS A 1013 -27.80 -27.60 -23.21
CA LYS A 1013 -26.83 -28.70 -23.17
C LYS A 1013 -25.50 -28.24 -22.57
N ILE A 1014 -25.03 -27.03 -22.93
CA ILE A 1014 -23.81 -26.42 -22.39
C ILE A 1014 -23.95 -26.24 -20.87
N LEU A 1015 -25.03 -25.62 -20.39
CA LEU A 1015 -25.25 -25.38 -18.96
C LEU A 1015 -25.36 -26.70 -18.17
N ALA A 1016 -25.99 -27.73 -18.73
CA ALA A 1016 -26.08 -29.05 -18.11
C ALA A 1016 -24.69 -29.72 -18.00
N GLY A 1017 -23.86 -29.63 -19.04
CA GLY A 1017 -22.48 -30.13 -19.01
C GLY A 1017 -21.63 -29.42 -17.97
N ILE A 1018 -21.70 -28.09 -17.90
CA ILE A 1018 -20.96 -27.27 -16.93
C ILE A 1018 -21.39 -27.63 -15.50
N ARG A 1019 -22.69 -27.66 -15.21
CA ARG A 1019 -23.21 -28.00 -13.87
C ARG A 1019 -22.76 -29.39 -13.42
N LYS A 1020 -22.78 -30.37 -14.33
CA LYS A 1020 -22.34 -31.74 -14.04
C LYS A 1020 -20.88 -31.80 -13.60
N ILE A 1021 -19.99 -31.05 -14.26
CA ILE A 1021 -18.57 -31.01 -13.85
C ILE A 1021 -18.40 -30.16 -12.58
N ALA A 1022 -19.04 -28.99 -12.50
CA ALA A 1022 -18.95 -28.11 -11.34
C ALA A 1022 -19.37 -28.79 -10.03
N SER A 1023 -20.38 -29.68 -10.06
CA SER A 1023 -20.83 -30.43 -8.88
C SER A 1023 -19.86 -31.53 -8.43
N THR A 1024 -18.87 -31.89 -9.25
CA THR A 1024 -17.83 -32.86 -8.89
C THR A 1024 -16.57 -32.20 -8.33
N LEU A 1025 -16.41 -30.90 -8.55
CA LEU A 1025 -15.29 -30.12 -8.03
C LEU A 1025 -15.57 -29.66 -6.60
N PRO A 1026 -14.52 -29.53 -5.76
CA PRO A 1026 -14.64 -28.89 -4.46
C PRO A 1026 -15.29 -27.50 -4.54
N THR A 1027 -15.93 -27.07 -3.46
CA THR A 1027 -16.39 -25.69 -3.27
C THR A 1027 -15.61 -25.11 -2.11
N TYR A 1028 -14.71 -24.17 -2.40
CA TYR A 1028 -13.87 -23.56 -1.35
C TYR A 1028 -14.53 -22.33 -0.78
N ILE A 1029 -14.56 -22.22 0.53
CA ILE A 1029 -14.92 -21.00 1.25
C ILE A 1029 -13.68 -20.12 1.40
N THR A 1030 -13.79 -18.84 1.09
CA THR A 1030 -12.70 -17.87 1.25
C THR A 1030 -13.19 -16.61 1.94
N LEU A 1031 -12.31 -16.00 2.74
CA LEU A 1031 -12.53 -14.66 3.28
C LEU A 1031 -11.87 -13.64 2.36
N LYS A 1032 -12.59 -12.56 2.06
CA LYS A 1032 -12.03 -11.38 1.38
C LYS A 1032 -12.38 -10.13 2.16
N GLU A 1033 -11.55 -9.12 2.00
CA GLU A 1033 -11.79 -7.78 2.54
C GLU A 1033 -12.53 -6.94 1.50
N VAL A 1034 -13.63 -6.31 1.93
CA VAL A 1034 -14.43 -5.39 1.10
C VAL A 1034 -14.50 -4.03 1.77
N LYS A 1035 -14.22 -2.99 0.97
CA LYS A 1035 -14.30 -1.60 1.42
C LYS A 1035 -15.75 -1.13 1.47
N LYS A 1036 -16.12 -0.49 2.57
CA LYS A 1036 -17.38 0.25 2.72
C LYS A 1036 -17.05 1.72 2.91
N ARG A 1037 -17.47 2.55 1.96
CA ARG A 1037 -17.26 4.00 2.01
C ARG A 1037 -18.41 4.69 2.71
N TRP A 1038 -18.11 5.63 3.59
CA TRP A 1038 -19.09 6.47 4.27
C TRP A 1038 -18.55 7.88 4.50
N GLY A 1039 -19.43 8.88 4.50
CA GLY A 1039 -19.05 10.29 4.64
C GLY A 1039 -18.11 10.82 3.54
N HIS A 1040 -17.36 11.89 3.84
CA HIS A 1040 -16.40 12.52 2.92
C HIS A 1040 -15.05 11.77 2.89
N GLY A 1041 -15.06 10.53 2.34
CA GLY A 1041 -13.82 9.78 2.07
C GLY A 1041 -13.32 8.86 3.19
N GLN A 1042 -14.20 8.42 4.10
CA GLN A 1042 -13.88 7.39 5.09
C GLN A 1042 -14.13 6.00 4.47
N GLU A 1043 -13.23 5.06 4.74
CA GLU A 1043 -13.33 3.67 4.27
C GLU A 1043 -13.15 2.72 5.45
N ASP A 1044 -14.14 1.87 5.70
CA ASP A 1044 -14.01 0.71 6.60
C ASP A 1044 -13.76 -0.54 5.75
N VAL A 1045 -13.05 -1.51 6.31
CA VAL A 1045 -12.78 -2.80 5.65
C VAL A 1045 -13.46 -3.91 6.42
N PHE A 1046 -14.39 -4.60 5.77
CA PHE A 1046 -15.13 -5.72 6.37
C PHE A 1046 -14.68 -7.06 5.76
N PRO A 1047 -14.46 -8.10 6.58
CA PRO A 1047 -14.30 -9.45 6.08
C PRO A 1047 -15.65 -9.98 5.60
N VAL A 1048 -15.68 -10.53 4.40
CA VAL A 1048 -16.84 -11.19 3.81
C VAL A 1048 -16.48 -12.59 3.34
N THR A 1049 -17.45 -13.50 3.41
CA THR A 1049 -17.31 -14.86 2.90
C THR A 1049 -17.75 -14.93 1.43
N GLN A 1050 -16.98 -15.67 0.64
CA GLN A 1050 -17.22 -15.99 -0.77
C GLN A 1050 -16.95 -17.47 -1.00
N PHE A 1051 -17.56 -18.05 -2.04
CA PHE A 1051 -17.22 -19.39 -2.49
C PHE A 1051 -16.49 -19.36 -3.85
N GLU A 1052 -15.55 -20.27 -4.06
CA GLU A 1052 -14.77 -20.36 -5.28
C GLU A 1052 -14.62 -21.82 -5.75
N LYS A 1053 -14.61 -22.04 -7.07
CA LYS A 1053 -14.17 -23.28 -7.72
C LYS A 1053 -12.91 -23.01 -8.53
N LEU A 1054 -11.90 -23.88 -8.39
CA LEU A 1054 -10.55 -23.63 -8.91
C LEU A 1054 -10.25 -24.52 -10.11
N TRP A 1055 -9.65 -23.95 -11.15
CA TRP A 1055 -9.23 -24.64 -12.38
C TRP A 1055 -8.23 -25.77 -12.12
N GLY A 1056 -7.35 -25.62 -11.12
CA GLY A 1056 -6.37 -26.64 -10.75
C GLY A 1056 -7.01 -27.97 -10.34
N ASP A 1057 -8.22 -27.94 -9.78
CA ASP A 1057 -8.95 -29.14 -9.36
C ASP A 1057 -9.35 -30.04 -10.53
N LEU A 1058 -9.31 -29.57 -11.78
CA LEU A 1058 -9.53 -30.42 -12.96
C LEU A 1058 -8.51 -31.56 -13.03
N THR A 1059 -7.31 -31.38 -12.46
CA THR A 1059 -6.30 -32.43 -12.37
C THR A 1059 -6.72 -33.61 -11.49
N THR A 1060 -7.76 -33.44 -10.67
CA THR A 1060 -8.33 -34.52 -9.86
C THR A 1060 -9.28 -35.43 -10.64
N LEU A 1061 -9.78 -34.97 -11.79
CA LEU A 1061 -10.83 -35.65 -12.53
C LEU A 1061 -10.26 -36.75 -13.44
N PRO A 1062 -10.75 -37.99 -13.38
CA PRO A 1062 -10.28 -39.07 -14.26
C PRO A 1062 -10.74 -38.90 -15.72
N GLY A 1063 -11.66 -37.98 -16.00
CA GLY A 1063 -12.23 -37.74 -17.32
C GLY A 1063 -11.33 -36.94 -18.27
N ILE A 1064 -10.20 -36.40 -17.80
CA ILE A 1064 -9.27 -35.62 -18.60
C ILE A 1064 -7.82 -35.93 -18.21
N ASP A 1065 -6.99 -36.28 -19.19
CA ASP A 1065 -5.57 -36.55 -18.95
C ASP A 1065 -4.84 -35.22 -18.71
N SER A 1066 -4.10 -35.16 -17.61
CA SER A 1066 -3.35 -33.98 -17.16
C SER A 1066 -1.85 -34.31 -17.06
N LYS A 1067 -1.00 -33.45 -17.62
CA LYS A 1067 0.47 -33.54 -17.55
C LYS A 1067 1.07 -32.25 -16.99
N PHE A 1068 2.31 -32.35 -16.50
CA PHE A 1068 2.99 -31.26 -15.80
C PHE A 1068 4.37 -31.02 -16.42
N ILE A 1069 4.68 -29.75 -16.67
CA ILE A 1069 5.95 -29.32 -17.23
C ILE A 1069 6.59 -28.28 -16.32
N VAL A 1070 7.88 -28.45 -16.00
CA VAL A 1070 8.65 -27.47 -15.23
C VAL A 1070 9.23 -26.46 -16.20
N VAL A 1071 8.96 -25.17 -15.97
CA VAL A 1071 9.43 -24.08 -16.82
C VAL A 1071 10.31 -23.10 -16.03
N PRO A 1072 11.14 -22.28 -16.70
CA PRO A 1072 11.91 -21.24 -16.03
C PRO A 1072 11.02 -20.28 -15.24
N ARG A 1073 11.53 -19.80 -14.10
CA ARG A 1073 10.78 -18.90 -13.22
C ARG A 1073 10.35 -17.60 -13.90
N SER A 1074 11.20 -17.05 -14.78
CA SER A 1074 10.89 -15.84 -15.56
C SER A 1074 9.63 -15.96 -16.42
N ARG A 1075 9.26 -17.18 -16.84
CA ARG A 1075 8.05 -17.49 -17.60
C ARG A 1075 6.80 -17.58 -16.72
N GLY A 1076 6.89 -18.31 -15.60
CA GLY A 1076 5.71 -18.71 -14.81
C GLY A 1076 5.45 -17.89 -13.54
N GLN A 1077 6.36 -17.01 -13.12
CA GLN A 1077 6.16 -16.20 -11.92
C GLN A 1077 5.01 -15.19 -12.08
N GLN A 1078 4.37 -14.87 -10.96
CA GLN A 1078 3.16 -14.05 -10.94
C GLN A 1078 3.40 -12.74 -10.19
N LEU A 1079 3.05 -11.61 -10.81
CA LEU A 1079 3.21 -10.28 -10.24
C LEU A 1079 1.94 -9.85 -9.51
N LYS A 1080 1.76 -10.29 -8.26
CA LYS A 1080 0.51 -10.15 -7.49
C LYS A 1080 0.36 -8.82 -6.76
N ASP A 1081 1.46 -8.21 -6.33
CA ASP A 1081 1.49 -7.01 -5.49
C ASP A 1081 2.48 -5.97 -6.05
N PRO A 1082 2.15 -4.66 -6.06
CA PRO A 1082 3.06 -3.60 -6.45
C PRO A 1082 4.41 -3.65 -5.73
N ALA A 1083 4.48 -4.10 -4.47
CA ALA A 1083 5.73 -4.23 -3.73
C ALA A 1083 6.72 -5.20 -4.39
N GLN A 1084 6.26 -6.11 -5.25
CA GLN A 1084 7.12 -7.07 -5.97
C GLN A 1084 7.81 -6.47 -7.20
N LEU A 1085 7.37 -5.29 -7.68
CA LEU A 1085 7.84 -4.68 -8.92
C LEU A 1085 9.34 -4.36 -8.91
N ASP A 1086 9.91 -3.90 -7.78
CA ASP A 1086 11.34 -3.54 -7.73
C ASP A 1086 12.23 -4.79 -7.86
N ALA A 1087 11.91 -5.83 -7.10
CA ALA A 1087 12.64 -7.09 -7.19
C ALA A 1087 12.52 -7.72 -8.60
N TRP A 1088 11.33 -7.64 -9.21
CA TRP A 1088 11.07 -8.11 -10.58
C TRP A 1088 11.81 -7.30 -11.66
N LEU A 1089 11.99 -5.99 -11.46
CA LEU A 1089 12.83 -5.15 -12.33
C LEU A 1089 14.31 -5.53 -12.21
N ARG A 1090 14.77 -5.83 -10.99
CA ARG A 1090 16.19 -6.05 -10.68
C ARG A 1090 16.69 -7.46 -10.98
N ASP A 1091 15.80 -8.46 -11.02
CA ASP A 1091 16.17 -9.86 -11.31
C ASP A 1091 16.10 -10.23 -12.80
N GLY A 1092 16.07 -9.23 -13.69
CA GLY A 1092 16.11 -9.42 -15.16
C GLY A 1092 14.78 -9.85 -15.78
N SER A 1093 13.72 -9.98 -14.97
CA SER A 1093 12.43 -10.43 -15.45
C SER A 1093 11.75 -9.43 -16.40
N ALA A 1094 11.96 -8.14 -16.17
CA ALA A 1094 11.45 -7.09 -17.06
C ALA A 1094 12.09 -7.15 -18.45
N ASP A 1095 13.41 -7.27 -18.51
CA ASP A 1095 14.18 -7.42 -19.76
C ASP A 1095 13.76 -8.68 -20.52
N HIS A 1096 13.55 -9.79 -19.80
CA HIS A 1096 13.03 -11.02 -20.39
C HIS A 1096 11.66 -10.78 -21.04
N ILE A 1097 10.74 -10.12 -20.36
CA ILE A 1097 9.39 -9.85 -20.90
C ILE A 1097 9.45 -8.87 -22.08
N GLU A 1098 10.29 -7.86 -22.02
CA GLU A 1098 10.53 -6.96 -23.15
C GLU A 1098 11.06 -7.71 -24.37
N SER A 1099 11.94 -8.69 -24.17
CA SER A 1099 12.43 -9.56 -25.24
C SER A 1099 11.34 -10.43 -25.88
N LEU A 1100 10.20 -10.65 -25.21
CA LEU A 1100 9.07 -11.41 -25.74
C LEU A 1100 8.05 -10.55 -26.49
N CYS A 1101 8.10 -9.22 -26.35
CA CYS A 1101 7.09 -8.32 -26.90
C CYS A 1101 7.52 -7.67 -28.23
N GLU A 1102 6.53 -7.40 -29.08
CA GLU A 1102 6.60 -6.45 -30.19
C GLU A 1102 5.55 -5.37 -29.91
N TRP A 1103 5.97 -4.11 -29.75
CA TRP A 1103 5.12 -3.03 -29.21
C TRP A 1103 4.24 -2.32 -30.23
#